data_AF-A0A960WZB0-F1
#
_entry.id   AF-A0A960WZB0-F1
#
_cell.length_a   1.000
_cell.length_b   1.000
_cell.length_c   1.000
_cell.angle_alpha   90.00
_cell.angle_beta   90.00
_cell.angle_gamma   90.00
#
_symmetry.space_group_name_H-M   'P 1'
#
loop_
_entity.id
_entity.type
_entity.pdbx_description
1 polymer ?
#
loop_
_entity_poly.entity_id
_entity_poly.type
_entity_poly.pdbx_seq_one_letter_code
_entity_poly.pdbx_strand_id
1 'polypeptide(L)'
;MHFLFVESDGATRATRTAALAEQGWTIHQADSVSAALHGLATLPQVDVLITEAIAASGPTGFDLFNEVKKTHAQARVLYTTRYDLTGFDEAIDGWPVLADAPYKPEDLVAAVGALLTAQHQPYTGGDPMSQVPILPVGTVLDEDYQILERLAADHQTESYRAMQARVGREVGVVLLKPSMMGDPEVVEKFKARERVKASLNHPRIAPLFEAGQHQGLHYYTREMPRGRSIDQMLASGETISERNLAAAVHGIAEAMHYAIGRGCDHRDILGRDVFIADDQQASLVNIFRPPSGEARDEKADVARFLTLMQPLAAEGRAQRQLQALREARHDWAGLLREVEDVRDAMNERSIMRRIDAEEGAGVNVARKVPVWAWIAGMAALAGGVIVTTVSTQNTPKLIAPGSEEMVEIPAGAFIYQNGERRTLPSYWISKHEVTIGQYATFLEALETGSAAAYDHPDQPKTKTTHQPNGWAEYYAAAQSGSTYNNQMISLNTPISQVDWWDAYAFAKWSGQRLPTEEEWEKAARGTEGFAYPWGQKARPDAANLGMDYDPAGKKGGQKDGYNLWAPEDRKIEDVSPYGVCDLAGNVQEWTASQHTGEPWPEHPQYPDVRAPVVRGGHFALKSDKDLLTNRYFPESANEATLARGFRTAADTPPKDKE
;
A
#
# COMPACT_ATOMS: atom_id res chain seq x y z
N MET A 1 2.72 34.52 -42.01
CA MET A 1 2.53 33.42 -41.05
C MET A 1 2.42 34.00 -39.67
N HIS A 2 1.47 33.51 -38.90
CA HIS A 2 1.19 33.91 -37.53
C HIS A 2 1.82 32.93 -36.55
N PHE A 3 2.63 33.46 -35.65
CA PHE A 3 3.32 32.70 -34.63
C PHE A 3 2.71 33.01 -33.27
N LEU A 4 2.51 31.98 -32.45
CA LEU A 4 2.30 32.13 -31.01
C LEU A 4 3.61 31.78 -30.31
N PHE A 5 4.27 32.75 -29.70
CA PHE A 5 5.56 32.58 -29.03
C PHE A 5 5.41 32.74 -27.52
N VAL A 6 5.71 31.67 -26.79
CA VAL A 6 5.64 31.62 -25.33
C VAL A 6 7.04 31.42 -24.78
N GLU A 7 7.48 32.37 -23.97
CA GLU A 7 8.79 32.34 -23.32
C GLU A 7 8.63 33.04 -21.96
N SER A 8 8.97 32.38 -20.87
CA SER A 8 8.72 32.96 -19.54
C SER A 8 9.72 34.07 -19.17
N ASP A 9 10.96 33.99 -19.67
CA ASP A 9 11.98 34.98 -19.40
C ASP A 9 11.81 36.26 -20.25
N GLY A 10 11.49 37.38 -19.59
CA GLY A 10 11.17 38.64 -20.29
C GLY A 10 12.33 39.26 -21.06
N ALA A 11 13.58 39.07 -20.63
CA ALA A 11 14.75 39.66 -21.27
C ALA A 11 15.09 38.95 -22.59
N THR A 12 15.02 37.62 -22.60
CA THR A 12 15.22 36.80 -23.80
C THR A 12 14.00 36.83 -24.72
N ARG A 13 12.77 36.87 -24.19
CA ARG A 13 11.54 36.99 -24.97
C ARG A 13 11.54 38.21 -25.88
N ALA A 14 11.93 39.39 -25.37
CA ALA A 14 11.98 40.61 -26.17
C ALA A 14 12.96 40.50 -27.35
N THR A 15 14.17 40.01 -27.08
CA THR A 15 15.24 39.87 -28.09
C THR A 15 14.88 38.83 -29.15
N ARG A 16 14.34 37.68 -28.76
CA ARG A 16 13.94 36.59 -29.67
C ARG A 16 12.70 36.96 -30.49
N THR A 17 11.75 37.68 -29.90
CA THR A 17 10.58 38.22 -30.62
C THR A 17 11.01 39.17 -31.73
N ALA A 18 11.98 40.05 -31.46
CA ALA A 18 12.53 40.96 -32.48
C ALA A 18 13.16 40.18 -33.64
N ALA A 19 14.00 39.17 -33.35
CA ALA A 19 14.65 38.35 -34.38
C ALA A 19 13.66 37.54 -35.24
N LEU A 20 12.59 37.01 -34.64
CA LEU A 20 11.51 36.35 -35.38
C LEU A 20 10.71 37.34 -36.24
N ALA A 21 10.44 38.55 -35.73
CA ALA A 21 9.72 39.59 -36.46
C ALA A 21 10.53 40.14 -37.66
N GLU A 22 11.86 40.18 -37.56
CA GLU A 22 12.76 40.56 -38.67
C GLU A 22 12.66 39.63 -39.88
N GLN A 23 12.15 38.40 -39.70
CA GLN A 23 11.85 37.47 -40.80
C GLN A 23 10.54 37.81 -41.53
N GLY A 24 9.85 38.89 -41.14
CA GLY A 24 8.57 39.32 -41.72
C GLY A 24 7.36 38.52 -41.20
N TRP A 25 7.50 37.83 -40.06
CA TRP A 25 6.42 37.04 -39.45
C TRP A 25 5.63 37.85 -38.42
N THR A 26 4.33 37.53 -38.28
CA THR A 26 3.48 38.17 -37.28
C THR A 26 3.59 37.38 -35.97
N ILE A 27 4.17 37.98 -34.92
CA ILE A 27 4.42 37.31 -33.65
C ILE A 27 3.41 37.77 -32.59
N HIS A 28 2.62 36.83 -32.08
CA HIS A 28 1.79 36.98 -30.89
C HIS A 28 2.56 36.41 -29.71
N GLN A 29 2.96 37.26 -28.76
CA GLN A 29 3.77 36.86 -27.62
C GLN A 29 2.92 36.63 -26.37
N ALA A 30 3.29 35.63 -25.57
CA ALA A 30 2.78 35.44 -24.22
C ALA A 30 3.93 35.23 -23.24
N ASP A 31 3.75 35.70 -22.02
CA ASP A 31 4.75 35.60 -20.95
C ASP A 31 4.65 34.31 -20.13
N SER A 32 3.63 33.50 -20.38
CA SER A 32 3.40 32.21 -19.75
C SER A 32 2.45 31.36 -20.59
N VAL A 33 2.49 30.05 -20.37
CA VAL A 33 1.54 29.11 -21.00
C VAL A 33 0.09 29.46 -20.62
N SER A 34 -0.16 29.78 -19.35
CA SER A 34 -1.50 30.19 -18.90
C SER A 34 -2.02 31.44 -19.60
N ALA A 35 -1.15 32.45 -19.80
CA ALA A 35 -1.52 33.65 -20.55
C ALA A 35 -1.80 33.35 -22.02
N ALA A 36 -1.01 32.45 -22.63
CA ALA A 36 -1.22 32.00 -24.00
C ALA A 36 -2.56 31.28 -24.16
N LEU A 37 -2.89 30.37 -23.24
CA LEU A 37 -4.17 29.65 -23.21
C LEU A 37 -5.37 30.60 -23.09
N HIS A 38 -5.29 31.60 -22.21
CA HIS A 38 -6.35 32.59 -22.05
C HIS A 38 -6.52 33.49 -23.27
N GLY A 39 -5.41 33.87 -23.92
CA GLY A 39 -5.41 34.71 -25.11
C GLY A 39 -5.74 33.97 -26.41
N LEU A 40 -5.64 32.63 -26.45
CA LEU A 40 -5.73 31.83 -27.67
C LEU A 40 -7.03 32.07 -28.46
N ALA A 41 -8.16 32.18 -27.76
CA ALA A 41 -9.47 32.41 -28.39
C ALA A 41 -9.58 33.75 -29.13
N THR A 42 -8.67 34.70 -28.86
CA THR A 42 -8.64 36.01 -29.50
C THR A 42 -7.75 36.05 -30.75
N LEU A 43 -6.97 34.99 -30.99
CA LEU A 43 -6.07 34.91 -32.13
C LEU A 43 -6.82 34.39 -33.36
N PRO A 44 -6.84 35.14 -34.48
CA PRO A 44 -7.57 34.71 -35.68
C PRO A 44 -6.93 33.49 -36.35
N GLN A 45 -5.61 33.33 -36.20
CA GLN A 45 -4.83 32.26 -36.82
C GLN A 45 -3.52 32.04 -36.08
N VAL A 46 -3.12 30.78 -35.94
CA VAL A 46 -1.80 30.35 -35.49
C VAL A 46 -1.27 29.31 -36.47
N ASP A 47 -0.19 29.64 -37.18
CA ASP A 47 0.47 28.73 -38.11
C ASP A 47 1.60 27.95 -37.44
N VAL A 48 2.28 28.59 -36.48
CA VAL A 48 3.38 27.97 -35.71
C VAL A 48 3.27 28.35 -34.24
N LEU A 49 3.30 27.36 -33.37
CA LEU A 49 3.47 27.50 -31.92
C LEU A 49 4.95 27.32 -31.58
N ILE A 50 5.51 28.26 -30.83
CA ILE A 50 6.82 28.11 -30.20
C ILE A 50 6.58 28.22 -28.69
N THR A 51 6.83 27.15 -27.95
CA THR A 51 6.55 27.12 -26.51
C THR A 51 7.58 26.33 -25.74
N GLU A 52 7.84 26.73 -24.50
CA GLU A 52 8.60 25.92 -23.55
C GLU A 52 7.86 24.59 -23.33
N ALA A 53 8.52 23.46 -23.55
CA ALA A 53 7.95 22.12 -23.38
C ALA A 53 7.46 21.92 -21.94
N ILE A 54 8.33 22.26 -20.98
CA ILE A 54 8.04 22.23 -19.55
C ILE A 54 8.05 23.66 -19.01
N ALA A 55 6.93 24.09 -18.45
CA ALA A 55 6.82 25.37 -17.77
C ALA A 55 7.24 25.25 -16.30
N ALA A 56 7.81 26.32 -15.73
CA ALA A 56 8.25 26.34 -14.33
C ALA A 56 7.11 26.15 -13.32
N SER A 57 5.88 26.51 -13.68
CA SER A 57 4.67 26.26 -12.90
C SER A 57 3.42 26.38 -13.77
N GLY A 58 2.37 25.60 -13.47
CA GLY A 58 1.12 25.62 -14.23
C GLY A 58 1.14 24.70 -15.46
N PRO A 59 0.23 24.92 -16.44
CA PRO A 59 0.12 24.08 -17.63
C PRO A 59 1.39 24.10 -18.48
N THR A 60 1.67 22.99 -19.13
CA THR A 60 2.89 22.75 -19.93
C THR A 60 2.72 23.21 -21.38
N GLY A 61 3.83 23.31 -22.12
CA GLY A 61 3.76 23.57 -23.56
C GLY A 61 3.00 22.50 -24.32
N PHE A 62 2.98 21.26 -23.82
CA PHE A 62 2.17 20.16 -24.37
C PHE A 62 0.68 20.43 -24.24
N ASP A 63 0.24 20.95 -23.08
CA ASP A 63 -1.16 21.32 -22.86
C ASP A 63 -1.59 22.44 -23.80
N LEU A 64 -0.72 23.45 -23.98
CA LEU A 64 -0.97 24.53 -24.93
C LEU A 64 -1.01 24.03 -26.38
N PHE A 65 -0.10 23.13 -26.76
CA PHE A 65 -0.11 22.54 -28.09
C PHE A 65 -1.42 21.80 -28.36
N ASN A 66 -1.90 21.01 -27.40
CA ASN A 66 -3.18 20.30 -27.52
C ASN A 66 -4.35 21.27 -27.73
N GLU A 67 -4.41 22.39 -26.99
CA GLU A 67 -5.44 23.41 -27.19
C GLU A 67 -5.30 24.15 -28.52
N VAL A 68 -4.09 24.52 -28.92
CA VAL A 68 -3.82 25.16 -30.23
C VAL A 68 -4.26 24.23 -31.37
N LYS A 69 -4.05 22.92 -31.26
CA LYS A 69 -4.47 21.96 -32.30
C LYS A 69 -5.99 21.82 -32.42
N LYS A 70 -6.76 22.13 -31.38
CA LYS A 70 -8.24 22.14 -31.45
C LYS A 70 -8.77 23.30 -32.31
N THR A 71 -8.17 24.48 -32.18
CA THR A 71 -8.64 25.70 -32.88
C THR A 71 -7.86 26.00 -34.16
N HIS A 72 -6.63 25.50 -34.27
CA HIS A 72 -5.71 25.69 -35.39
C HIS A 72 -5.06 24.35 -35.75
N ALA A 73 -5.84 23.43 -36.31
CA ALA A 73 -5.43 22.04 -36.57
C ALA A 73 -4.18 21.88 -37.44
N GLN A 74 -3.85 22.86 -38.29
CA GLN A 74 -2.65 22.86 -39.15
C GLN A 74 -1.43 23.52 -38.50
N ALA A 75 -1.56 24.03 -37.27
CA ALA A 75 -0.45 24.63 -36.55
C ALA A 75 0.66 23.61 -36.33
N ARG A 76 1.89 24.05 -36.58
CA ARG A 76 3.12 23.30 -36.33
C ARG A 76 3.70 23.73 -34.98
N VAL A 77 4.44 22.87 -34.29
CA VAL A 77 5.07 23.26 -33.02
C VAL A 77 6.60 23.11 -33.08
N LEU A 78 7.29 24.07 -32.49
CA LEU A 78 8.69 23.99 -32.08
C LEU A 78 8.71 24.06 -30.56
N TYR A 79 9.14 22.99 -29.91
CA TYR A 79 9.32 23.01 -28.47
C TYR A 79 10.69 23.61 -28.14
N THR A 80 10.73 24.44 -27.11
CA THR A 80 11.98 24.91 -26.51
C THR A 80 12.11 24.29 -25.12
N THR A 81 13.32 23.98 -24.67
CA THR A 81 13.47 23.42 -23.33
C THR A 81 14.78 23.82 -22.68
N ARG A 82 14.72 23.95 -21.34
CA ARG A 82 15.89 24.09 -20.46
C ARG A 82 16.06 22.84 -19.58
N TYR A 83 15.12 21.92 -19.69
CA TYR A 83 15.01 20.71 -18.90
C TYR A 83 15.21 19.51 -19.81
N ASP A 84 15.73 18.44 -19.24
CA ASP A 84 15.80 17.14 -19.92
C ASP A 84 14.37 16.66 -20.21
N LEU A 85 14.11 16.33 -21.48
CA LEU A 85 12.81 15.82 -21.95
C LEU A 85 12.78 14.30 -22.08
N THR A 86 13.80 13.60 -21.58
CA THR A 86 13.81 12.13 -21.50
C THR A 86 12.55 11.64 -20.79
N GLY A 87 11.73 10.84 -21.47
CA GLY A 87 10.41 10.37 -20.97
C GLY A 87 9.21 11.18 -21.47
N PHE A 88 9.43 12.25 -22.24
CA PHE A 88 8.40 12.97 -22.99
C PHE A 88 8.46 12.66 -24.49
N ASP A 89 9.16 11.60 -24.89
CA ASP A 89 9.40 11.24 -26.28
C ASP A 89 8.10 11.14 -27.10
N GLU A 90 7.02 10.60 -26.52
CA GLU A 90 5.70 10.55 -27.16
C GLU A 90 5.07 11.94 -27.35
N ALA A 91 5.33 12.89 -26.44
CA ALA A 91 4.77 14.24 -26.48
C ALA A 91 5.51 15.17 -27.45
N ILE A 92 6.80 14.90 -27.71
CA ILE A 92 7.63 15.60 -28.70
C ILE A 92 7.77 14.82 -30.02
N ASP A 93 7.18 13.63 -30.15
CA ASP A 93 7.38 12.75 -31.30
C ASP A 93 7.04 13.47 -32.62
N GLY A 94 8.04 13.53 -33.51
CA GLY A 94 7.97 14.22 -34.80
C GLY A 94 8.10 15.75 -34.76
N TRP A 95 8.07 16.39 -33.58
CA TRP A 95 8.20 17.84 -33.44
C TRP A 95 9.64 18.22 -33.03
N PRO A 96 10.25 19.21 -33.71
CA PRO A 96 11.59 19.64 -33.35
C PRO A 96 11.60 20.22 -31.94
N VAL A 97 12.68 19.90 -31.21
CA VAL A 97 12.99 20.47 -29.91
C VAL A 97 14.28 21.26 -30.03
N LEU A 98 14.23 22.52 -29.62
CA LEU A 98 15.43 23.33 -29.40
C LEU A 98 15.83 23.20 -27.93
N ALA A 99 16.75 22.27 -27.68
CA ALA A 99 17.42 22.09 -26.40
C ALA A 99 18.52 23.15 -26.22
N ASP A 100 19.08 23.25 -25.00
CA ASP A 100 20.18 24.16 -24.62
C ASP A 100 19.80 25.63 -24.40
N ALA A 101 18.91 25.89 -23.44
CA ALA A 101 18.75 27.24 -22.94
C ALA A 101 19.96 27.68 -22.06
N PRO A 102 20.51 28.90 -22.27
CA PRO A 102 20.04 29.92 -23.20
C PRO A 102 20.58 29.73 -24.64
N TYR A 103 19.69 29.50 -25.60
CA TYR A 103 19.99 29.46 -27.03
C TYR A 103 19.91 30.87 -27.64
N LYS A 104 20.64 31.13 -28.72
CA LYS A 104 20.69 32.48 -29.32
C LYS A 104 19.51 32.71 -30.27
N PRO A 105 19.12 33.98 -30.54
CA PRO A 105 18.04 34.28 -31.48
C PRO A 105 18.26 33.68 -32.87
N GLU A 106 19.50 33.61 -33.36
CA GLU A 106 19.84 32.98 -34.64
C GLU A 106 19.53 31.47 -34.67
N ASP A 107 19.73 30.76 -33.56
CA ASP A 107 19.45 29.32 -33.46
C ASP A 107 17.94 29.06 -33.49
N LEU A 108 17.16 29.94 -32.84
CA LEU A 108 15.71 29.90 -32.88
C LEU A 108 15.17 30.14 -34.30
N VAL A 109 15.70 31.15 -35.00
CA VAL A 109 15.31 31.44 -36.39
C VAL A 109 15.67 30.27 -37.32
N ALA A 110 16.85 29.66 -37.13
CA ALA A 110 17.27 28.50 -37.90
C ALA A 110 16.38 27.28 -37.65
N ALA A 111 16.02 27.00 -36.39
CA ALA A 111 15.13 25.90 -36.02
C ALA A 111 13.72 26.09 -36.60
N VAL A 112 13.20 27.32 -36.58
CA VAL A 112 11.93 27.65 -37.24
C VAL A 112 12.04 27.48 -38.76
N GLY A 113 13.13 27.93 -39.39
CA GLY A 113 13.36 27.73 -40.83
C GLY A 113 13.39 26.24 -41.22
N ALA A 114 14.05 25.41 -40.42
CA ALA A 114 14.08 23.95 -40.60
C ALA A 114 12.70 23.32 -40.42
N LEU A 115 11.94 23.76 -39.40
CA LEU A 115 10.54 23.37 -39.24
C LEU A 115 9.79 23.71 -40.52
N LEU A 116 9.75 24.97 -40.95
CA LEU A 116 8.96 25.41 -42.10
C LEU A 116 9.27 24.66 -43.41
N THR A 117 10.51 24.23 -43.61
CA THR A 117 10.96 23.54 -44.83
C THR A 117 10.84 22.02 -44.78
N ALA A 118 10.75 21.42 -43.58
CA ALA A 118 10.59 19.98 -43.44
C ALA A 118 9.24 19.51 -44.02
N GLN A 119 9.28 18.50 -44.91
CA GLN A 119 8.10 17.75 -45.35
C GLN A 119 7.58 16.91 -44.17
N HIS A 120 6.81 17.57 -43.30
CA HIS A 120 6.16 16.91 -42.19
C HIS A 120 4.96 16.13 -42.76
N GLN A 121 5.00 14.80 -42.67
CA GLN A 121 3.77 14.00 -42.81
C GLN A 121 2.83 14.51 -41.71
N PRO A 122 1.63 14.99 -42.06
CA PRO A 122 0.75 15.55 -41.06
C PRO A 122 0.48 14.49 -40.00
N TYR A 123 0.81 14.83 -38.74
CA TYR A 123 0.15 14.25 -37.59
C TYR A 123 -1.34 14.53 -37.77
N THR A 124 -2.06 13.57 -38.37
CA THR A 124 -3.48 13.41 -38.10
C THR A 124 -3.52 13.20 -36.61
N GLY A 125 -4.01 14.21 -35.88
CA GLY A 125 -4.24 14.13 -34.45
C GLY A 125 -4.65 12.71 -34.13
N GLY A 126 -3.89 12.03 -33.28
CA GLY A 126 -4.39 10.81 -32.68
C GLY A 126 -5.69 11.21 -32.03
N ASP A 127 -6.80 11.00 -32.73
CA ASP A 127 -8.07 10.71 -32.10
C ASP A 127 -7.71 9.69 -31.02
N PRO A 128 -8.03 9.91 -29.73
CA PRO A 128 -7.78 8.95 -28.66
C PRO A 128 -8.33 7.55 -28.97
N MET A 129 -9.07 7.41 -30.07
CA MET A 129 -9.26 6.17 -30.79
C MET A 129 -8.85 6.31 -32.28
N SER A 130 -7.88 5.54 -32.76
CA SER A 130 -8.10 4.93 -34.09
C SER A 130 -9.37 4.08 -33.92
N GLN A 131 -10.50 4.52 -34.49
CA GLN A 131 -11.85 4.13 -34.06
C GLN A 131 -12.21 2.65 -34.28
N VAL A 132 -11.35 1.85 -34.91
CA VAL A 132 -11.57 0.40 -35.05
C VAL A 132 -10.44 -0.34 -34.34
N PRO A 133 -10.73 -0.99 -33.19
CA PRO A 133 -9.81 -1.94 -32.57
C PRO A 133 -9.47 -3.05 -33.57
N ILE A 134 -8.21 -3.52 -33.59
CA ILE A 134 -7.81 -4.67 -34.44
C ILE A 134 -8.71 -5.87 -34.17
N LEU A 135 -9.05 -6.10 -32.89
CA LEU A 135 -10.03 -7.09 -32.45
C LEU A 135 -11.24 -6.37 -31.85
N PRO A 136 -12.38 -6.31 -32.56
CA PRO A 136 -13.63 -5.78 -32.01
C PRO A 136 -14.08 -6.54 -30.76
N VAL A 137 -14.84 -5.87 -29.89
CA VAL A 137 -15.49 -6.50 -28.73
C VAL A 137 -16.37 -7.67 -29.20
N GLY A 138 -16.27 -8.79 -28.49
CA GLY A 138 -16.94 -10.04 -28.82
C GLY A 138 -16.14 -10.96 -29.76
N THR A 139 -15.04 -10.50 -30.34
CA THR A 139 -14.12 -11.36 -31.12
C THR A 139 -13.57 -12.47 -30.22
N VAL A 140 -13.58 -13.71 -30.70
CA VAL A 140 -12.94 -14.83 -30.01
C VAL A 140 -11.59 -15.10 -30.66
N LEU A 141 -10.52 -14.73 -29.96
CA LEU A 141 -9.14 -14.99 -30.35
C LEU A 141 -8.74 -16.40 -29.91
N ASP A 142 -8.17 -17.17 -30.84
CA ASP A 142 -7.67 -18.53 -30.61
C ASP A 142 -8.68 -19.49 -29.96
N GLU A 143 -9.95 -19.35 -30.35
CA GLU A 143 -11.07 -20.19 -29.89
C GLU A 143 -11.35 -20.16 -28.37
N ASP A 144 -10.59 -19.39 -27.58
CA ASP A 144 -10.71 -19.38 -26.11
C ASP A 144 -10.83 -17.96 -25.52
N TYR A 145 -10.29 -16.93 -26.18
CA TYR A 145 -10.22 -15.58 -25.61
C TYR A 145 -11.24 -14.64 -26.23
N GLN A 146 -12.37 -14.43 -25.54
CA GLN A 146 -13.38 -13.47 -25.96
C GLN A 146 -12.97 -12.05 -25.55
N ILE A 147 -12.72 -11.18 -26.53
CA ILE A 147 -12.36 -9.77 -26.29
C ILE A 147 -13.53 -9.01 -25.66
N LEU A 148 -13.28 -8.36 -24.53
CA LEU A 148 -14.27 -7.59 -23.77
C LEU A 148 -14.13 -6.10 -24.03
N GLU A 149 -12.91 -5.57 -24.01
CA GLU A 149 -12.62 -4.16 -24.30
C GLU A 149 -11.15 -3.97 -24.68
N ARG A 150 -10.85 -2.85 -25.33
CA ARG A 150 -9.48 -2.40 -25.56
C ARG A 150 -8.97 -1.65 -24.33
N LEU A 151 -7.77 -2.00 -23.87
CA LEU A 151 -7.10 -1.36 -22.73
C LEU A 151 -6.18 -0.24 -23.17
N ALA A 152 -5.30 -0.50 -24.14
CA ALA A 152 -4.34 0.48 -24.63
C ALA A 152 -3.86 0.13 -26.04
N ALA A 153 -3.44 1.15 -26.79
CA ALA A 153 -2.73 1.00 -28.05
C ALA A 153 -1.42 1.79 -27.98
N ASP A 154 -0.32 1.16 -28.37
CA ASP A 154 0.99 1.80 -28.55
C ASP A 154 1.40 1.74 -30.03
N HIS A 155 2.60 2.21 -30.40
CA HIS A 155 3.05 2.18 -31.80
C HIS A 155 3.07 0.76 -32.40
N GLN A 156 3.50 -0.25 -31.64
CA GLN A 156 3.74 -1.61 -32.11
C GLN A 156 2.64 -2.62 -31.72
N THR A 157 1.94 -2.40 -30.62
CA THR A 157 1.05 -3.35 -29.97
C THR A 157 -0.29 -2.72 -29.60
N GLU A 158 -1.28 -3.58 -29.45
CA GLU A 158 -2.58 -3.23 -28.89
C GLU A 158 -2.94 -4.25 -27.81
N SER A 159 -3.52 -3.77 -26.72
CA SER A 159 -3.82 -4.59 -25.54
C SER A 159 -5.30 -4.54 -25.21
N TYR A 160 -5.82 -5.67 -24.73
CA TYR A 160 -7.23 -5.94 -24.54
C TYR A 160 -7.48 -6.64 -23.22
N ARG A 161 -8.65 -6.41 -22.65
CA ARG A 161 -9.24 -7.29 -21.63
C ARG A 161 -10.03 -8.36 -22.35
N ALA A 162 -9.86 -9.61 -21.96
CA ALA A 162 -10.56 -10.75 -22.55
C ALA A 162 -11.02 -11.74 -21.49
N MET A 163 -12.08 -12.48 -21.77
CA MET A 163 -12.51 -13.64 -20.99
C MET A 163 -11.94 -14.90 -21.61
N GLN A 164 -11.17 -15.68 -20.85
CA GLN A 164 -10.75 -17.02 -21.22
C GLN A 164 -11.89 -18.01 -20.93
N ALA A 165 -12.57 -18.47 -21.98
CA ALA A 165 -13.83 -19.19 -21.90
C ALA A 165 -13.71 -20.54 -21.19
N ARG A 166 -12.64 -21.31 -21.44
CA ARG A 166 -12.46 -22.67 -20.88
C ARG A 166 -12.39 -22.71 -19.35
N VAL A 167 -11.90 -21.65 -18.73
CA VAL A 167 -11.67 -21.58 -17.28
C VAL A 167 -12.45 -20.45 -16.59
N GLY A 168 -13.13 -19.59 -17.35
CA GLY A 168 -13.91 -18.48 -16.81
C GLY A 168 -13.06 -17.40 -16.14
N ARG A 169 -11.91 -17.04 -16.73
CA ARG A 169 -10.94 -16.09 -16.15
C ARG A 169 -10.74 -14.87 -17.03
N GLU A 170 -10.76 -13.67 -16.44
CA GLU A 170 -10.32 -12.46 -17.14
C GLU A 170 -8.79 -12.42 -17.31
N VAL A 171 -8.34 -12.06 -18.50
CA VAL A 171 -6.93 -11.98 -18.88
C VAL A 171 -6.64 -10.69 -19.65
N GLY A 172 -5.40 -10.23 -19.58
CA GLY A 172 -4.88 -9.22 -20.50
C GLY A 172 -4.31 -9.88 -21.74
N VAL A 173 -4.78 -9.53 -22.93
CA VAL A 173 -4.22 -9.96 -24.22
C VAL A 173 -3.41 -8.82 -24.79
N VAL A 174 -2.17 -9.07 -25.22
CA VAL A 174 -1.35 -8.09 -25.94
C VAL A 174 -1.03 -8.63 -27.32
N LEU A 175 -1.38 -7.86 -28.34
CA LEU A 175 -1.34 -8.22 -29.74
C LEU A 175 -0.30 -7.36 -30.48
N LEU A 176 0.57 -7.98 -31.26
CA LEU A 176 1.43 -7.25 -32.19
C LEU A 176 0.59 -6.76 -33.38
N LYS A 177 0.68 -5.48 -33.73
CA LYS A 177 -0.12 -4.89 -34.81
C LYS A 177 0.22 -5.53 -36.16
N PRO A 178 -0.77 -5.77 -37.05
CA PRO A 178 -0.53 -6.36 -38.37
C PRO A 178 0.52 -5.61 -39.20
N SER A 179 0.56 -4.28 -39.09
CA SER A 179 1.52 -3.42 -39.78
C SER A 179 2.97 -3.67 -39.38
N MET A 180 3.21 -4.28 -38.21
CA MET A 180 4.55 -4.58 -37.69
C MET A 180 5.04 -5.99 -38.05
N MET A 181 4.16 -6.85 -38.58
CA MET A 181 4.49 -8.25 -38.87
C MET A 181 5.43 -8.41 -40.07
N GLY A 182 5.49 -7.40 -40.96
CA GLY A 182 6.37 -7.40 -42.12
C GLY A 182 7.85 -7.22 -41.78
N ASP A 183 8.17 -6.84 -40.54
CA ASP A 183 9.53 -6.64 -40.05
C ASP A 183 9.96 -7.79 -39.11
N PRO A 184 10.83 -8.72 -39.57
CA PRO A 184 11.28 -9.83 -38.75
C PRO A 184 12.01 -9.42 -37.46
N GLU A 185 12.66 -8.25 -37.45
CA GLU A 185 13.38 -7.76 -36.28
C GLU A 185 12.41 -7.34 -35.18
N VAL A 186 11.32 -6.67 -35.56
CA VAL A 186 10.26 -6.26 -34.62
C VAL A 186 9.56 -7.48 -34.03
N VAL A 187 9.28 -8.50 -34.85
CA VAL A 187 8.67 -9.76 -34.39
C VAL A 187 9.60 -10.48 -33.40
N GLU A 188 10.89 -10.57 -33.66
CA GLU A 188 11.82 -11.23 -32.73
C GLU A 188 12.00 -10.43 -31.44
N LYS A 189 12.05 -9.09 -31.50
CA LYS A 189 12.03 -8.22 -30.32
C LYS A 189 10.75 -8.38 -29.50
N PHE A 190 9.60 -8.59 -30.15
CA PHE A 190 8.34 -8.90 -29.46
C PHE A 190 8.44 -10.24 -28.71
N LYS A 191 8.88 -11.31 -29.36
CA LYS A 191 9.10 -12.63 -28.75
C LYS A 191 10.13 -12.61 -27.62
N ALA A 192 11.21 -11.83 -27.77
CA ALA A 192 12.22 -11.69 -26.73
C ALA A 192 11.64 -11.04 -25.45
N ARG A 193 10.72 -10.06 -25.59
CA ARG A 193 9.99 -9.48 -24.45
C ARG A 193 9.06 -10.49 -23.77
N GLU A 194 8.41 -11.36 -24.53
CA GLU A 194 7.59 -12.44 -23.97
C GLU A 194 8.43 -13.37 -23.08
N ARG A 195 9.58 -13.83 -23.57
CA ARG A 195 10.48 -14.72 -22.82
C ARG A 195 10.94 -14.12 -21.49
N VAL A 196 11.26 -12.81 -21.47
CA VAL A 196 11.62 -12.10 -20.24
C VAL A 196 10.44 -12.08 -19.27
N LYS A 197 9.25 -11.70 -19.72
CA LYS A 197 8.06 -11.64 -18.86
C LYS A 197 7.65 -13.01 -18.33
N ALA A 198 7.77 -14.05 -19.15
CA ALA A 198 7.52 -15.43 -18.74
C ALA A 198 8.52 -15.95 -17.69
N SER A 199 9.70 -15.36 -17.60
CA SER A 199 10.74 -15.75 -16.63
C SER A 199 10.57 -15.11 -15.24
N LEU A 200 9.73 -14.08 -15.14
CA LEU A 200 9.49 -13.34 -13.91
C LEU A 200 8.33 -13.96 -13.14
N ASN A 201 8.58 -14.29 -11.87
CA ASN A 201 7.55 -14.79 -10.95
C ASN A 201 7.61 -14.00 -9.64
N HIS A 202 6.73 -13.01 -9.51
CA HIS A 202 6.69 -12.11 -8.37
C HIS A 202 5.25 -11.67 -8.10
N PRO A 203 4.79 -11.57 -6.84
CA PRO A 203 3.41 -11.23 -6.51
C PRO A 203 2.97 -9.83 -7.00
N ARG A 204 3.94 -8.95 -7.29
CA ARG A 204 3.73 -7.58 -7.79
C ARG A 204 3.91 -7.44 -9.30
N ILE A 205 4.17 -8.52 -10.03
CA ILE A 205 4.37 -8.50 -11.48
C ILE A 205 3.34 -9.46 -12.08
N ALA A 206 2.45 -8.93 -12.92
CA ALA A 206 1.44 -9.75 -13.58
C ALA A 206 2.13 -10.80 -14.47
N PRO A 207 2.00 -12.11 -14.16
CA PRO A 207 2.66 -13.16 -14.91
C PRO A 207 2.09 -13.28 -16.32
N LEU A 208 2.95 -13.66 -17.26
CA LEU A 208 2.55 -14.10 -18.59
C LEU A 208 2.02 -15.54 -18.49
N PHE A 209 0.86 -15.82 -19.08
CA PHE A 209 0.28 -17.17 -19.08
C PHE A 209 0.69 -17.96 -20.31
N GLU A 210 0.48 -17.42 -21.50
CA GLU A 210 0.86 -18.07 -22.75
C GLU A 210 1.18 -17.05 -23.84
N ALA A 211 1.96 -17.48 -24.83
CA ALA A 211 2.21 -16.76 -26.07
C ALA A 211 1.79 -17.64 -27.25
N GLY A 212 1.13 -17.04 -28.24
CA GLY A 212 0.49 -17.74 -29.34
C GLY A 212 0.54 -16.96 -30.64
N GLN A 213 0.02 -17.61 -31.68
CA GLN A 213 -0.17 -16.98 -32.98
C GLN A 213 -1.52 -17.40 -33.55
N HIS A 214 -2.37 -16.43 -33.87
CA HIS A 214 -3.70 -16.67 -34.44
C HIS A 214 -3.86 -15.90 -35.74
N GLN A 215 -4.13 -16.60 -36.85
CA GLN A 215 -4.28 -16.01 -38.19
C GLN A 215 -3.10 -15.09 -38.58
N GLY A 216 -1.88 -15.48 -38.20
CA GLY A 216 -0.67 -14.71 -38.45
C GLY A 216 -0.34 -13.67 -37.38
N LEU A 217 -1.30 -13.26 -36.54
CA LEU A 217 -1.12 -12.28 -35.48
C LEU A 217 -0.42 -12.90 -34.27
N HIS A 218 0.72 -12.34 -33.86
CA HIS A 218 1.41 -12.71 -32.63
C HIS A 218 0.74 -12.05 -31.42
N TYR A 219 0.46 -12.84 -30.39
CA TYR A 219 -0.09 -12.34 -29.14
C TYR A 219 0.46 -13.10 -27.94
N TYR A 220 0.32 -12.51 -26.77
CA TYR A 220 0.45 -13.22 -25.50
C TYR A 220 -0.63 -12.79 -24.52
N THR A 221 -0.93 -13.68 -23.58
CA THR A 221 -1.87 -13.43 -22.50
C THR A 221 -1.14 -13.30 -21.17
N ARG A 222 -1.70 -12.50 -20.27
CA ARG A 222 -1.18 -12.25 -18.93
C ARG A 222 -2.30 -12.19 -17.92
N GLU A 223 -1.95 -12.24 -16.65
CA GLU A 223 -2.87 -11.87 -15.58
C GLU A 223 -3.46 -10.48 -15.82
N MET A 224 -4.77 -10.36 -15.62
CA MET A 224 -5.41 -9.07 -15.43
C MET A 224 -5.29 -8.67 -13.97
N PRO A 225 -4.51 -7.63 -13.62
CA PRO A 225 -4.41 -7.20 -12.23
C PRO A 225 -5.78 -6.82 -11.67
N ARG A 226 -5.93 -7.03 -10.37
CA ARG A 226 -7.08 -6.52 -9.62
C ARG A 226 -6.98 -5.01 -9.47
N GLY A 227 -8.13 -4.36 -9.29
CA GLY A 227 -8.20 -2.92 -9.07
C GLY A 227 -8.16 -2.09 -10.33
N ARG A 228 -7.66 -0.86 -10.19
CA ARG A 228 -7.66 0.16 -11.23
C ARG A 228 -6.27 0.65 -11.54
N SER A 229 -6.02 1.00 -12.79
CA SER A 229 -4.76 1.62 -13.17
C SER A 229 -4.67 3.04 -12.61
N ILE A 230 -3.46 3.57 -12.43
CA ILE A 230 -3.25 4.96 -12.03
C ILE A 230 -4.00 5.91 -12.99
N ASP A 231 -3.97 5.65 -14.31
CA ASP A 231 -4.68 6.49 -15.29
C ASP A 231 -6.20 6.53 -15.02
N GLN A 232 -6.80 5.38 -14.65
CA GLN A 232 -8.22 5.31 -14.32
C GLN A 232 -8.55 6.05 -13.01
N MET A 233 -7.66 5.95 -12.02
CA MET A 233 -7.80 6.65 -10.73
C MET A 233 -7.67 8.17 -10.92
N LEU A 234 -6.71 8.61 -11.73
CA LEU A 234 -6.54 10.02 -12.08
C LEU A 234 -7.75 10.57 -12.85
N ALA A 235 -8.27 9.81 -13.81
CA ALA A 235 -9.45 10.20 -14.58
C ALA A 235 -10.72 10.33 -13.72
N SER A 236 -10.83 9.55 -12.64
CA SER A 236 -11.94 9.62 -11.68
C SER A 236 -11.71 10.65 -10.58
N GLY A 237 -10.53 11.28 -10.51
CA GLY A 237 -10.17 12.25 -9.46
C GLY A 237 -9.94 11.61 -8.10
N GLU A 238 -9.63 10.31 -8.07
CA GLU A 238 -9.42 9.58 -6.83
C GLU A 238 -8.08 9.92 -6.19
N THR A 239 -8.07 9.88 -4.86
CA THR A 239 -6.86 10.02 -4.07
C THR A 239 -6.74 8.81 -3.16
N ILE A 240 -5.51 8.45 -2.82
CA ILE A 240 -5.18 7.36 -1.90
C ILE A 240 -4.51 7.92 -0.65
N SER A 241 -4.76 7.25 0.46
CA SER A 241 -4.21 7.63 1.76
C SER A 241 -2.68 7.54 1.77
N GLU A 242 -2.03 8.24 2.71
CA GLU A 242 -0.57 8.19 2.94
C GLU A 242 -0.06 6.75 3.07
N ARG A 243 -0.82 5.89 3.78
CA ARG A 243 -0.48 4.49 4.02
C ARG A 243 -0.57 3.65 2.74
N ASN A 244 -1.64 3.83 1.97
CA ASN A 244 -1.87 3.09 0.73
C ASN A 244 -0.88 3.51 -0.35
N LEU A 245 -0.53 4.80 -0.36
CA LEU A 245 0.52 5.35 -1.20
C LEU A 245 1.88 4.73 -0.86
N ALA A 246 2.25 4.66 0.42
CA ALA A 246 3.49 4.02 0.86
C ALA A 246 3.51 2.52 0.52
N ALA A 247 2.39 1.81 0.71
CA ALA A 247 2.27 0.39 0.35
C ALA A 247 2.40 0.16 -1.16
N ALA A 248 1.79 1.02 -1.98
CA ALA A 248 1.90 0.96 -3.44
C ALA A 248 3.34 1.24 -3.91
N VAL A 249 3.98 2.29 -3.37
CA VAL A 249 5.38 2.62 -3.68
C VAL A 249 6.31 1.48 -3.28
N HIS A 250 6.13 0.90 -2.09
CA HIS A 250 6.88 -0.27 -1.63
C HIS A 250 6.72 -1.44 -2.60
N GLY A 251 5.48 -1.82 -2.93
CA GLY A 251 5.21 -2.98 -3.79
C GLY A 251 5.82 -2.85 -5.18
N ILE A 252 5.80 -1.64 -5.76
CA ILE A 252 6.46 -1.39 -7.05
C ILE A 252 7.99 -1.39 -6.90
N ALA A 253 8.55 -0.77 -5.86
CA ALA A 253 9.99 -0.79 -5.62
C ALA A 253 10.53 -2.22 -5.45
N GLU A 254 9.80 -3.07 -4.72
CA GLU A 254 10.07 -4.49 -4.54
C GLU A 254 10.06 -5.24 -5.89
N ALA A 255 9.03 -5.02 -6.71
CA ALA A 255 8.91 -5.63 -8.05
C ALA A 255 10.09 -5.25 -8.96
N MET A 256 10.45 -3.97 -8.97
CA MET A 256 11.52 -3.43 -9.79
C MET A 256 12.88 -3.96 -9.33
N HIS A 257 13.16 -3.93 -8.03
CA HIS A 257 14.37 -4.49 -7.45
C HIS A 257 14.52 -5.99 -7.79
N TYR A 258 13.43 -6.75 -7.66
CA TYR A 258 13.39 -8.17 -8.00
C TYR A 258 13.76 -8.45 -9.48
N ALA A 259 13.19 -7.68 -10.41
CA ALA A 259 13.35 -7.90 -11.85
C ALA A 259 14.73 -7.43 -12.35
N ILE A 260 15.18 -6.26 -11.89
CA ILE A 260 16.51 -5.71 -12.22
C ILE A 260 17.60 -6.63 -11.67
N GLY A 261 17.45 -7.16 -10.45
CA GLY A 261 18.38 -8.14 -9.87
C GLY A 261 18.52 -9.44 -10.67
N ARG A 262 17.59 -9.72 -11.59
CA ARG A 262 17.63 -10.85 -12.54
C ARG A 262 18.15 -10.46 -13.92
N GLY A 263 18.65 -9.25 -14.08
CA GLY A 263 19.17 -8.73 -15.35
C GLY A 263 18.07 -8.36 -16.34
N CYS A 264 16.85 -8.08 -15.89
CA CYS A 264 15.80 -7.54 -16.76
C CYS A 264 15.97 -6.04 -16.93
N ASP A 265 15.81 -5.54 -18.15
CA ASP A 265 15.62 -4.12 -18.42
C ASP A 265 14.11 -3.80 -18.46
N HIS A 266 13.75 -2.53 -18.43
CA HIS A 266 12.36 -2.08 -18.53
C HIS A 266 12.22 -0.82 -19.38
N ARG A 267 11.03 -0.58 -19.90
CA ARG A 267 10.63 0.73 -20.40
C ARG A 267 10.17 1.62 -19.25
N ASP A 268 9.89 2.89 -19.55
CA ASP A 268 9.31 3.80 -18.56
C ASP A 268 7.95 3.29 -18.07
N ILE A 269 7.73 3.45 -16.76
CA ILE A 269 6.49 3.09 -16.08
C ILE A 269 5.47 4.19 -16.37
N LEU A 270 4.33 3.81 -16.93
CA LEU A 270 3.21 4.71 -17.21
C LEU A 270 2.06 4.42 -16.24
N GLY A 271 1.09 5.34 -16.13
CA GLY A 271 -0.05 5.16 -15.22
C GLY A 271 -0.91 3.93 -15.54
N ARG A 272 -1.07 3.61 -16.83
CA ARG A 272 -1.67 2.36 -17.31
C ARG A 272 -0.95 1.07 -16.92
N ASP A 273 0.30 1.15 -16.46
CA ASP A 273 1.12 -0.03 -16.14
C ASP A 273 1.05 -0.44 -14.67
N VAL A 274 0.57 0.46 -13.81
CA VAL A 274 0.48 0.23 -12.37
C VAL A 274 -0.98 0.16 -11.98
N PHE A 275 -1.39 -0.99 -11.45
CA PHE A 275 -2.73 -1.24 -10.96
C PHE A 275 -2.73 -1.27 -9.43
N ILE A 276 -3.67 -0.58 -8.82
CA ILE A 276 -3.86 -0.53 -7.36
C ILE A 276 -5.21 -1.18 -7.05
N ALA A 277 -5.17 -2.29 -6.31
CA ALA A 277 -6.34 -3.01 -5.84
C ALA A 277 -6.93 -2.42 -4.56
N ASP A 278 -8.19 -2.76 -4.26
CA ASP A 278 -8.91 -2.26 -3.08
C ASP A 278 -8.28 -2.75 -1.77
N ASP A 279 -7.59 -3.91 -1.81
CA ASP A 279 -6.74 -4.42 -0.73
C ASP A 279 -5.35 -3.73 -0.67
N GLN A 280 -5.20 -2.62 -1.41
CA GLN A 280 -4.08 -1.68 -1.39
C GLN A 280 -2.77 -2.25 -1.91
N GLN A 281 -2.89 -3.25 -2.77
CA GLN A 281 -1.79 -3.94 -3.42
C GLN A 281 -1.53 -3.37 -4.81
N ALA A 282 -0.33 -2.84 -5.03
CA ALA A 282 0.11 -2.40 -6.35
C ALA A 282 0.68 -3.58 -7.16
N SER A 283 0.35 -3.62 -8.46
CA SER A 283 0.83 -4.61 -9.41
C SER A 283 1.28 -3.95 -10.70
N LEU A 284 2.32 -4.50 -11.31
CA LEU A 284 2.96 -3.97 -12.50
C LEU A 284 2.67 -4.85 -13.71
N VAL A 285 2.37 -4.24 -14.85
CA VAL A 285 2.11 -4.95 -16.10
C VAL A 285 3.03 -4.49 -17.23
N ASN A 286 3.49 -5.45 -18.04
CA ASN A 286 3.94 -5.20 -19.41
C ASN A 286 5.04 -4.12 -19.61
N ILE A 287 5.99 -3.99 -18.67
CA ILE A 287 7.13 -3.06 -18.84
C ILE A 287 8.48 -3.72 -19.10
N PHE A 288 8.66 -4.98 -18.67
CA PHE A 288 9.96 -5.65 -18.71
C PHE A 288 10.35 -6.12 -20.11
N ARG A 289 11.65 -6.05 -20.40
CA ARG A 289 12.26 -6.34 -21.69
C ARG A 289 13.69 -6.89 -21.54
N PRO A 290 14.27 -7.48 -22.60
CA PRO A 290 15.68 -7.88 -22.58
C PRO A 290 16.61 -6.68 -22.37
N PRO A 291 17.82 -6.88 -21.82
CA PRO A 291 18.84 -5.85 -21.73
C PRO A 291 19.06 -5.14 -23.06
N SER A 292 18.95 -3.82 -23.04
CA SER A 292 19.26 -2.97 -24.19
C SER A 292 20.78 -2.79 -24.41
N GLY A 293 21.60 -3.12 -23.41
CA GLY A 293 23.05 -2.91 -23.42
C GLY A 293 23.48 -1.51 -22.95
N GLU A 294 22.53 -0.60 -22.76
CA GLU A 294 22.73 0.72 -22.17
C GLU A 294 22.34 0.70 -20.69
N ALA A 295 23.13 1.38 -19.85
CA ALA A 295 22.82 1.50 -18.43
C ALA A 295 21.70 2.53 -18.23
N ARG A 296 20.58 2.10 -17.64
CA ARG A 296 19.52 3.01 -17.22
C ARG A 296 19.94 3.80 -15.98
N ASP A 297 19.51 5.06 -15.90
CA ASP A 297 19.59 5.83 -14.66
C ASP A 297 18.42 5.45 -13.75
N GLU A 298 18.63 4.44 -12.91
CA GLU A 298 17.62 3.97 -11.95
C GLU A 298 17.08 5.09 -11.05
N LYS A 299 17.90 6.11 -10.74
CA LYS A 299 17.47 7.23 -9.90
C LYS A 299 16.49 8.13 -10.63
N ALA A 300 16.71 8.33 -11.93
CA ALA A 300 15.77 9.06 -12.77
C ALA A 300 14.47 8.25 -12.94
N ASP A 301 14.56 6.93 -13.08
CA ASP A 301 13.40 6.04 -13.18
C ASP A 301 12.53 6.09 -11.91
N VAL A 302 13.16 6.01 -10.74
CA VAL A 302 12.49 6.19 -9.44
C VAL A 302 11.82 7.56 -9.35
N ALA A 303 12.51 8.63 -9.77
CA ALA A 303 11.94 9.98 -9.72
C ALA A 303 10.71 10.14 -10.64
N ARG A 304 10.72 9.52 -11.83
CA ARG A 304 9.56 9.51 -12.74
C ARG A 304 8.40 8.72 -12.13
N PHE A 305 8.66 7.56 -11.54
CA PHE A 305 7.63 6.77 -10.85
C PHE A 305 7.01 7.53 -9.66
N LEU A 306 7.81 8.15 -8.80
CA LEU A 306 7.28 8.94 -7.68
C LEU A 306 6.46 10.15 -8.15
N THR A 307 6.83 10.73 -9.30
CA THR A 307 6.07 11.82 -9.93
C THR A 307 4.72 11.32 -10.47
N LEU A 308 4.68 10.13 -11.05
CA LEU A 308 3.44 9.48 -11.49
C LEU A 308 2.47 9.23 -10.31
N MET A 309 3.00 8.87 -9.14
CA MET A 309 2.21 8.64 -7.93
C MET A 309 1.74 9.94 -7.25
N GLN A 310 2.39 11.07 -7.53
CA GLN A 310 2.18 12.33 -6.83
C GLN A 310 0.73 12.86 -6.85
N PRO A 311 0.00 12.82 -7.98
CA PRO A 311 -1.36 13.35 -8.01
C PRO A 311 -2.37 12.47 -7.27
N LEU A 312 -2.05 11.20 -7.00
CA LEU A 312 -2.88 10.31 -6.20
C LEU A 312 -2.75 10.57 -4.69
N ALA A 313 -1.74 11.31 -4.24
CA ALA A 313 -1.49 11.53 -2.82
C ALA A 313 -2.55 12.45 -2.17
N ALA A 314 -3.33 11.92 -1.24
CA ALA A 314 -4.31 12.70 -0.46
C ALA A 314 -3.60 13.69 0.50
N GLU A 315 -3.79 14.99 0.26
CA GLU A 315 -3.35 16.16 1.07
C GLU A 315 -1.90 16.20 1.63
N GLY A 316 -1.51 17.36 2.15
CA GLY A 316 -0.12 17.86 2.18
C GLY A 316 0.96 17.06 2.93
N ARG A 317 0.68 15.98 3.67
CA ARG A 317 1.74 15.12 4.26
C ARG A 317 2.23 14.07 3.26
N ALA A 318 1.33 13.34 2.62
CA ALA A 318 1.67 12.32 1.62
C ALA A 318 2.43 12.94 0.43
N GLN A 319 2.01 14.13 0.00
CA GLN A 319 2.71 14.90 -1.04
C GLN A 319 4.13 15.31 -0.61
N ARG A 320 4.33 15.70 0.66
CA ARG A 320 5.65 16.05 1.20
C ARG A 320 6.58 14.83 1.34
N GLN A 321 6.04 13.66 1.68
CA GLN A 321 6.81 12.43 1.74
C GLN A 321 7.26 11.97 0.36
N LEU A 322 6.36 11.93 -0.63
CA LEU A 322 6.76 11.65 -2.02
C LEU A 322 7.79 12.66 -2.53
N GLN A 323 7.61 13.94 -2.20
CA GLN A 323 8.58 14.97 -2.55
C GLN A 323 9.96 14.68 -1.92
N ALA A 324 10.01 14.33 -0.64
CA ALA A 324 11.25 14.00 0.06
C ALA A 324 11.94 12.76 -0.53
N LEU A 325 11.18 11.70 -0.81
CA LEU A 325 11.69 10.48 -1.47
C LEU A 325 12.26 10.80 -2.86
N ARG A 326 11.61 11.70 -3.61
CA ARG A 326 12.06 12.14 -4.93
C ARG A 326 13.35 12.97 -4.85
N GLU A 327 13.44 13.89 -3.89
CA GLU A 327 14.62 14.73 -3.65
C GLU A 327 15.85 13.92 -3.21
N ALA A 328 15.64 12.83 -2.48
CA ALA A 328 16.70 11.95 -2.03
C ALA A 328 17.37 11.14 -3.16
N ARG A 329 16.77 11.09 -4.35
CA ARG A 329 17.32 10.45 -5.57
C ARG A 329 17.80 9.01 -5.33
N HIS A 330 16.95 8.19 -4.73
CA HIS A 330 17.22 6.77 -4.52
C HIS A 330 17.19 5.98 -5.85
N ASP A 331 17.98 4.91 -5.91
CA ASP A 331 17.72 3.80 -6.84
C ASP A 331 16.60 2.90 -6.29
N TRP A 332 16.19 1.85 -7.02
CA TRP A 332 15.06 1.02 -6.60
C TRP A 332 15.29 0.32 -5.25
N ALA A 333 16.53 -0.12 -4.99
CA ALA A 333 16.92 -0.75 -3.73
C ALA A 333 16.94 0.25 -2.56
N GLY A 334 17.38 1.48 -2.80
CA GLY A 334 17.36 2.56 -1.83
C GLY A 334 15.94 3.01 -1.50
N LEU A 335 15.07 3.11 -2.51
CA LEU A 335 13.67 3.46 -2.32
C LEU A 335 12.94 2.38 -1.50
N LEU A 336 13.19 1.11 -1.80
CA LEU A 336 12.60 0.00 -1.06
C LEU A 336 12.93 0.08 0.44
N ARG A 337 14.22 0.22 0.79
CA ARG A 337 14.65 0.35 2.19
C ARG A 337 14.07 1.56 2.89
N GLU A 338 14.07 2.73 2.24
CA GLU A 338 13.53 3.95 2.84
C GLU A 338 12.02 3.82 3.11
N VAL A 339 11.27 3.20 2.20
CA VAL A 339 9.83 3.01 2.36
C VAL A 339 9.53 1.88 3.35
N GLU A 340 10.38 0.85 3.46
CA GLU A 340 10.35 -0.13 4.55
C GLU A 340 10.54 0.55 5.90
N ASP A 341 11.56 1.38 6.07
CA ASP A 341 11.81 2.16 7.28
C ASP A 341 10.64 3.10 7.60
N VAL A 342 10.05 3.74 6.59
CA VAL A 342 8.85 4.58 6.77
C VAL A 342 7.64 3.73 7.15
N ARG A 343 7.44 2.55 6.57
CA ARG A 343 6.34 1.65 6.89
C ARG A 343 6.49 1.09 8.30
N ASP A 344 7.71 0.71 8.68
CA ASP A 344 8.03 0.20 10.01
C ASP A 344 7.91 1.32 11.04
N ALA A 345 8.41 2.52 10.73
CA ALA A 345 8.20 3.70 11.55
C ALA A 345 6.74 4.18 11.55
N MET A 346 5.93 3.91 10.52
CA MET A 346 4.49 4.19 10.51
C MET A 346 3.73 3.14 11.29
N ASN A 347 4.16 1.89 11.27
CA ASN A 347 3.64 0.84 12.14
C ASN A 347 3.97 1.21 13.59
N GLU A 348 5.24 1.49 13.92
CA GLU A 348 5.69 1.96 15.24
C GLU A 348 5.06 3.30 15.65
N ARG A 349 4.91 4.28 14.76
CA ARG A 349 4.26 5.57 15.05
C ARG A 349 2.73 5.49 15.01
N SER A 350 2.11 4.52 14.36
CA SER A 350 0.66 4.27 14.49
C SER A 350 0.39 3.56 15.80
N ILE A 351 1.31 2.70 16.24
CA ILE A 351 1.34 2.10 17.57
C ILE A 351 1.51 3.22 18.62
N MET A 352 2.55 4.06 18.50
CA MET A 352 2.79 5.16 19.44
C MET A 352 1.79 6.31 19.32
N ARG A 353 1.26 6.65 18.13
CA ARG A 353 0.19 7.65 18.01
C ARG A 353 -1.16 7.11 18.47
N ARG A 354 -1.44 5.82 18.40
CA ARG A 354 -2.64 5.26 19.03
C ARG A 354 -2.49 5.28 20.54
N ILE A 355 -1.33 4.87 21.06
CA ILE A 355 -0.98 5.03 22.47
C ILE A 355 -1.11 6.52 22.89
N ASP A 356 -0.49 7.46 22.16
CA ASP A 356 -0.51 8.91 22.46
C ASP A 356 -1.88 9.58 22.21
N ALA A 357 -2.67 9.14 21.21
CA ALA A 357 -3.99 9.69 20.92
C ALA A 357 -5.06 9.16 21.89
N GLU A 358 -4.91 7.92 22.35
CA GLU A 358 -5.72 7.35 23.43
C GLU A 358 -5.35 7.95 24.80
N GLU A 359 -4.13 8.49 24.96
CA GLU A 359 -3.75 9.35 26.08
C GLU A 359 -4.26 10.80 25.99
N GLY A 360 -4.78 11.23 24.84
CA GLY A 360 -5.02 12.62 24.47
C GLY A 360 -6.33 13.27 24.92
N ALA A 361 -7.16 12.62 25.75
CA ALA A 361 -8.31 13.26 26.39
C ALA A 361 -7.91 14.02 27.68
N GLY A 362 -6.85 14.81 27.61
CA GLY A 362 -6.42 15.67 28.70
C GLY A 362 -4.94 16.02 28.65
N VAL A 363 -4.68 17.32 28.50
CA VAL A 363 -3.38 18.02 28.60
C VAL A 363 -2.67 18.29 27.27
N ASN A 364 -2.82 19.55 26.84
CA ASN A 364 -1.90 20.22 25.91
C ASN A 364 -0.47 20.18 26.47
N VAL A 365 0.43 19.46 25.81
CA VAL A 365 1.87 19.69 25.95
C VAL A 365 2.47 19.91 24.57
N ALA A 366 2.67 21.19 24.23
CA ALA A 366 3.55 21.56 23.13
C ALA A 366 4.98 21.16 23.50
N ARG A 367 5.60 20.27 22.73
CA ARG A 367 7.05 20.10 22.70
C ARG A 367 7.57 20.10 21.27
N LYS A 368 8.33 21.15 20.94
CA LYS A 368 9.21 21.22 19.78
C LYS A 368 10.53 20.56 20.14
N VAL A 369 10.97 19.56 19.38
CA VAL A 369 12.40 19.23 19.21
C VAL A 369 12.63 18.82 17.74
N PRO A 370 13.62 19.40 17.03
CA PRO A 370 13.84 19.18 15.60
C PRO A 370 14.72 17.94 15.28
N VAL A 371 14.58 17.46 14.04
CA VAL A 371 14.92 16.14 13.50
C VAL A 371 16.42 15.88 13.19
N TRP A 372 17.35 16.77 13.52
CA TRP A 372 18.77 16.61 13.11
C TRP A 372 19.73 16.00 14.17
N ALA A 373 19.25 15.62 15.36
CA ALA A 373 20.12 15.40 16.52
C ALA A 373 20.63 13.96 16.79
N TRP A 374 20.58 13.01 15.85
CA TRP A 374 21.06 11.62 16.10
C TRP A 374 22.18 11.10 15.18
N ILE A 375 22.77 11.93 14.32
CA ILE A 375 24.01 11.57 13.61
C ILE A 375 25.21 12.07 14.40
N ALA A 376 25.62 11.33 15.43
CA ALA A 376 27.00 11.29 15.94
C ALA A 376 27.12 10.29 17.12
N GLY A 377 27.74 9.13 16.89
CA GLY A 377 28.16 8.26 17.99
C GLY A 377 28.40 6.79 17.66
N MET A 378 29.18 6.48 16.62
CA MET A 378 29.78 5.15 16.49
C MET A 378 31.12 5.06 17.23
N ALA A 379 31.35 3.88 17.84
CA ALA A 379 32.60 3.22 18.24
C ALA A 379 33.14 3.41 19.69
N ALA A 380 33.03 2.32 20.47
CA ALA A 380 33.87 1.82 21.59
C ALA A 380 32.95 0.98 22.53
N LEU A 381 33.15 -0.28 22.90
CA LEU A 381 34.36 -1.04 23.20
C LEU A 381 34.04 -2.55 23.16
N ALA A 382 34.99 -3.32 22.66
CA ALA A 382 35.10 -4.75 22.93
C ALA A 382 35.38 -4.98 24.43
N GLY A 383 34.72 -5.97 25.04
CA GLY A 383 34.99 -6.40 26.40
C GLY A 383 34.01 -7.49 26.81
N GLY A 384 34.51 -8.72 26.93
CA GLY A 384 33.70 -9.92 27.16
C GLY A 384 32.87 -9.88 28.44
N VAL A 385 31.66 -10.46 28.36
CA VAL A 385 30.82 -10.77 29.51
C VAL A 385 30.82 -12.28 29.71
N ILE A 386 31.18 -12.69 30.93
CA ILE A 386 31.16 -14.05 31.42
C ILE A 386 29.69 -14.47 31.58
N VAL A 387 29.23 -15.44 30.79
CA VAL A 387 27.93 -16.08 30.98
C VAL A 387 28.07 -17.11 32.09
N THR A 388 27.61 -16.78 33.29
CA THR A 388 27.33 -17.79 34.33
C THR A 388 25.99 -18.43 34.02
N THR A 389 26.01 -19.67 33.55
CA THR A 389 24.80 -20.49 33.33
C THR A 389 24.15 -20.81 34.67
N VAL A 390 23.02 -20.17 34.98
CA VAL A 390 22.05 -20.69 35.95
C VAL A 390 21.10 -21.59 35.17
N SER A 391 21.33 -22.90 35.27
CA SER A 391 20.41 -23.92 34.80
C SER A 391 19.21 -23.96 35.73
N THR A 392 18.03 -23.58 35.22
CA THR A 392 16.75 -24.03 35.79
C THR A 392 16.03 -24.80 34.70
N GLN A 393 16.07 -26.13 34.81
CA GLN A 393 15.22 -27.01 34.01
C GLN A 393 13.79 -26.89 34.52
N ASN A 394 12.97 -26.09 33.85
CA ASN A 394 11.54 -26.32 33.78
C ASN A 394 11.20 -26.43 32.30
N THR A 395 11.05 -27.66 31.81
CA THR A 395 10.57 -27.91 30.45
C THR A 395 9.09 -27.48 30.42
N PRO A 396 8.72 -26.48 29.61
CA PRO A 396 7.31 -26.12 29.45
C PRO A 396 6.57 -27.29 28.80
N LYS A 397 5.44 -27.70 29.37
CA LYS A 397 4.53 -28.65 28.70
C LYS A 397 3.81 -27.89 27.58
N LEU A 398 3.97 -28.36 26.35
CA LEU A 398 3.08 -28.02 25.23
C LEU A 398 1.64 -28.38 25.63
N ILE A 399 0.73 -27.40 25.54
CA ILE A 399 -0.68 -27.55 25.90
C ILE A 399 -1.40 -28.18 24.70
N ALA A 400 -2.22 -29.21 24.93
CA ALA A 400 -2.94 -29.90 23.87
C ALA A 400 -3.99 -28.96 23.23
N PRO A 401 -4.30 -29.11 21.92
CA PRO A 401 -5.35 -28.33 21.26
C PRO A 401 -6.69 -28.50 22.00
N GLY A 402 -7.32 -27.39 22.39
CA GLY A 402 -8.64 -27.38 23.04
C GLY A 402 -8.65 -27.63 24.55
N SER A 403 -7.49 -27.68 25.23
CA SER A 403 -7.43 -27.73 26.70
C SER A 403 -7.36 -26.35 27.35
N GLU A 404 -7.87 -25.32 26.67
CA GLU A 404 -8.03 -23.98 27.22
C GLU A 404 -9.06 -24.01 28.35
N GLU A 405 -8.73 -23.44 29.51
CA GLU A 405 -9.69 -23.30 30.59
C GLU A 405 -10.77 -22.30 30.14
N MET A 406 -11.97 -22.80 29.84
CA MET A 406 -13.11 -21.95 29.46
C MET A 406 -14.10 -21.75 30.62
N VAL A 407 -14.67 -20.55 30.66
CA VAL A 407 -15.68 -20.08 31.60
C VAL A 407 -17.03 -20.06 30.90
N GLU A 408 -18.05 -20.64 31.54
CA GLU A 408 -19.44 -20.55 31.06
C GLU A 408 -19.99 -19.16 31.38
N ILE A 409 -20.53 -18.48 30.36
CA ILE A 409 -21.31 -17.26 30.52
C ILE A 409 -22.79 -17.62 30.40
N PRO A 410 -23.59 -17.50 31.48
CA PRO A 410 -25.00 -17.92 31.46
C PRO A 410 -25.84 -17.12 30.46
N ALA A 411 -26.84 -17.79 29.88
CA ALA A 411 -27.86 -17.14 29.07
C ALA A 411 -28.58 -16.04 29.87
N GLY A 412 -28.97 -14.96 29.20
CA GLY A 412 -29.79 -13.92 29.82
C GLY A 412 -29.43 -12.50 29.41
N ALA A 413 -30.22 -11.57 29.95
CA ALA A 413 -30.12 -10.15 29.68
C ALA A 413 -28.91 -9.51 30.38
N PHE A 414 -28.26 -8.57 29.71
CA PHE A 414 -27.18 -7.76 30.26
C PHE A 414 -27.24 -6.33 29.74
N ILE A 415 -26.45 -5.44 30.34
CA ILE A 415 -26.32 -4.04 29.92
C ILE A 415 -25.16 -3.94 28.93
N TYR A 416 -25.49 -3.62 27.69
CA TYR A 416 -24.55 -3.36 26.60
C TYR A 416 -24.37 -1.85 26.40
N GLN A 417 -23.11 -1.42 26.24
CA GLN A 417 -22.74 -0.05 25.88
C GLN A 417 -23.46 1.00 26.76
N ASN A 418 -24.09 2.01 26.13
CA ASN A 418 -24.77 3.15 26.75
C ASN A 418 -26.11 2.78 27.42
N GLY A 419 -26.17 1.68 28.18
CA GLY A 419 -27.35 1.28 28.93
C GLY A 419 -28.35 0.43 28.14
N GLU A 420 -28.00 -0.01 26.94
CA GLU A 420 -28.88 -0.83 26.11
C GLU A 420 -29.06 -2.22 26.74
N ARG A 421 -30.29 -2.74 26.81
CA ARG A 421 -30.52 -4.10 27.28
C ARG A 421 -30.52 -5.08 26.12
N ARG A 422 -29.60 -6.04 26.17
CA ARG A 422 -29.49 -7.12 25.18
C ARG A 422 -29.56 -8.47 25.86
N THR A 423 -29.95 -9.51 25.12
CA THR A 423 -30.07 -10.88 25.64
C THR A 423 -29.24 -11.82 24.79
N LEU A 424 -28.32 -12.55 25.43
CA LEU A 424 -27.47 -13.53 24.77
C LEU A 424 -27.83 -14.96 25.24
N PRO A 425 -27.66 -15.98 24.38
CA PRO A 425 -27.65 -17.37 24.82
C PRO A 425 -26.47 -17.63 25.76
N SER A 426 -26.41 -18.84 26.34
CA SER A 426 -25.22 -19.29 27.04
C SER A 426 -24.12 -19.59 26.03
N TYR A 427 -22.88 -19.28 26.38
CA TYR A 427 -21.69 -19.59 25.60
C TYR A 427 -20.51 -19.78 26.55
N TRP A 428 -19.40 -20.26 26.02
CA TRP A 428 -18.15 -20.44 26.74
C TRP A 428 -17.12 -19.46 26.17
N ILE A 429 -16.30 -18.88 27.04
CA ILE A 429 -15.20 -18.01 26.63
C ILE A 429 -13.93 -18.41 27.36
N SER A 430 -12.79 -18.36 26.68
CA SER A 430 -11.49 -18.67 27.28
C SER A 430 -11.20 -17.73 28.44
N LYS A 431 -10.76 -18.31 29.55
CA LYS A 431 -10.49 -17.60 30.79
C LYS A 431 -9.39 -16.57 30.61
N HIS A 432 -8.36 -16.91 29.85
CA HIS A 432 -7.23 -16.04 29.50
C HIS A 432 -7.17 -15.83 27.99
N GLU A 433 -6.38 -14.85 27.56
CA GLU A 433 -5.96 -14.66 26.18
C GLU A 433 -5.18 -15.89 25.69
N VAL A 434 -5.18 -16.11 24.37
CA VAL A 434 -4.37 -17.19 23.79
C VAL A 434 -2.89 -16.91 24.07
N THR A 435 -2.13 -17.90 24.51
CA THR A 435 -0.72 -17.76 24.86
C THR A 435 0.21 -18.10 23.70
N ILE A 436 1.48 -17.65 23.79
CA ILE A 436 2.53 -18.01 22.83
C ILE A 436 2.68 -19.53 22.71
N GLY A 437 2.59 -20.28 23.81
CA GLY A 437 2.71 -21.74 23.82
C GLY A 437 1.54 -22.44 23.11
N GLN A 438 0.31 -21.95 23.31
CA GLN A 438 -0.86 -22.44 22.59
C GLN A 438 -0.74 -22.16 21.09
N TYR A 439 -0.36 -20.92 20.73
CA TYR A 439 -0.18 -20.52 19.34
C TYR A 439 0.95 -21.30 18.63
N ALA A 440 2.03 -21.63 19.34
CA ALA A 440 3.09 -22.47 18.81
C ALA A 440 2.58 -23.88 18.44
N THR A 441 1.71 -24.46 19.28
CA THR A 441 1.09 -25.76 19.01
C THR A 441 0.21 -25.71 17.75
N PHE A 442 -0.50 -24.61 17.54
CA PHE A 442 -1.24 -24.35 16.29
C PHE A 442 -0.31 -24.33 15.08
N LEU A 443 0.79 -23.58 15.13
CA LEU A 443 1.75 -23.50 14.03
C LEU A 443 2.40 -24.85 13.72
N GLU A 444 2.77 -25.64 14.73
CA GLU A 444 3.28 -27.01 14.56
C GLU A 444 2.23 -27.92 13.88
N ALA A 445 0.95 -27.78 14.22
CA ALA A 445 -0.13 -28.51 13.57
C ALA A 445 -0.35 -28.08 12.11
N LEU A 446 -0.08 -26.81 11.77
CA LEU A 446 -0.13 -26.35 10.38
C LEU A 446 1.01 -26.89 9.53
N GLU A 447 2.21 -27.06 10.10
CA GLU A 447 3.36 -27.66 9.40
C GLU A 447 3.13 -29.13 9.03
N THR A 448 2.39 -29.85 9.87
CA THR A 448 2.07 -31.27 9.67
C THR A 448 0.74 -31.50 8.94
N GLY A 449 -0.08 -30.45 8.80
CA GLY A 449 -1.41 -30.49 8.21
C GLY A 449 -1.56 -29.57 6.99
N SER A 450 -2.80 -29.16 6.71
CA SER A 450 -3.09 -28.18 5.66
C SER A 450 -3.52 -26.86 6.30
N ALA A 451 -2.69 -25.82 6.19
CA ALA A 451 -3.02 -24.47 6.64
C ALA A 451 -4.35 -23.98 6.04
N ALA A 452 -4.54 -24.21 4.74
CA ALA A 452 -5.75 -23.83 4.00
C ALA A 452 -7.06 -24.42 4.56
N ALA A 453 -7.01 -25.47 5.38
CA ALA A 453 -8.19 -26.01 6.05
C ALA A 453 -8.76 -25.03 7.10
N TYR A 454 -7.94 -24.14 7.63
CA TYR A 454 -8.28 -23.22 8.72
C TYR A 454 -8.45 -21.77 8.27
N ASP A 455 -8.03 -21.43 7.05
CA ASP A 455 -8.20 -20.11 6.46
C ASP A 455 -9.67 -19.65 6.48
N HIS A 456 -9.86 -18.34 6.65
CA HIS A 456 -11.15 -17.71 6.40
C HIS A 456 -11.39 -17.62 4.88
N PRO A 457 -12.62 -17.83 4.37
CA PRO A 457 -12.91 -17.69 2.93
C PRO A 457 -12.52 -16.34 2.33
N ASP A 458 -12.67 -15.27 3.11
CA ASP A 458 -12.34 -13.89 2.71
C ASP A 458 -10.90 -13.48 3.04
N GLN A 459 -10.05 -14.39 3.52
CA GLN A 459 -8.64 -14.10 3.82
C GLN A 459 -7.92 -13.62 2.54
N PRO A 460 -7.14 -12.52 2.60
CA PRO A 460 -6.37 -12.06 1.47
C PRO A 460 -5.41 -13.15 1.00
N LYS A 461 -5.38 -13.41 -0.32
CA LYS A 461 -4.50 -14.44 -0.91
C LYS A 461 -3.01 -14.20 -0.65
N THR A 462 -2.62 -12.99 -0.27
CA THR A 462 -1.25 -12.64 0.11
C THR A 462 -0.87 -13.07 1.51
N LYS A 463 -1.84 -13.42 2.36
CA LYS A 463 -1.55 -14.04 3.65
C LYS A 463 -1.31 -15.53 3.43
N THR A 464 -0.05 -15.86 3.17
CA THR A 464 0.41 -17.23 2.89
C THR A 464 0.90 -17.96 4.15
N THR A 465 0.90 -17.29 5.30
CA THR A 465 1.38 -17.83 6.58
C THR A 465 0.57 -17.25 7.73
N HIS A 466 0.46 -18.05 8.80
CA HIS A 466 -0.10 -17.64 10.09
C HIS A 466 0.98 -17.34 11.14
N GLN A 467 2.25 -17.29 10.74
CA GLN A 467 3.32 -16.91 11.65
C GLN A 467 3.30 -15.38 11.87
N PRO A 468 3.29 -14.91 13.14
CA PRO A 468 3.48 -13.50 13.46
C PRO A 468 4.81 -12.98 12.93
N ASN A 469 4.90 -11.68 12.67
CA ASN A 469 6.16 -11.06 12.28
C ASN A 469 7.23 -11.28 13.37
N GLY A 470 8.43 -11.71 12.97
CA GLY A 470 9.51 -12.00 13.90
C GLY A 470 9.29 -13.25 14.77
N TRP A 471 8.37 -14.15 14.40
CA TRP A 471 8.02 -15.34 15.18
C TRP A 471 9.23 -16.15 15.68
N ALA A 472 10.26 -16.34 14.85
CA ALA A 472 11.44 -17.12 15.23
C ALA A 472 12.15 -16.55 16.48
N GLU A 473 12.33 -15.23 16.56
CA GLU A 473 12.94 -14.57 17.72
C GLU A 473 11.97 -14.51 18.90
N TYR A 474 10.71 -14.19 18.62
CA TYR A 474 9.65 -14.07 19.62
C TYR A 474 9.41 -15.40 20.36
N TYR A 475 9.31 -16.51 19.62
CA TYR A 475 9.12 -17.84 20.18
C TYR A 475 10.38 -18.36 20.88
N ALA A 476 11.57 -18.17 20.32
CA ALA A 476 12.81 -18.58 20.97
C ALA A 476 13.03 -17.86 22.32
N ALA A 477 12.70 -16.57 22.40
CA ALA A 477 12.73 -15.82 23.65
C ALA A 477 11.73 -16.40 24.67
N ALA A 478 10.50 -16.71 24.25
CA ALA A 478 9.49 -17.31 25.12
C ALA A 478 9.87 -18.72 25.63
N GLN A 479 10.48 -19.55 24.78
CA GLN A 479 10.95 -20.89 25.16
C GLN A 479 12.10 -20.84 26.18
N SER A 480 12.98 -19.85 26.05
CA SER A 480 14.16 -19.70 26.91
C SER A 480 13.90 -18.83 28.15
N GLY A 481 12.72 -18.22 28.27
CA GLY A 481 12.42 -17.25 29.33
C GLY A 481 13.26 -15.97 29.21
N SER A 482 13.64 -15.59 27.99
CA SER A 482 14.48 -14.42 27.71
C SER A 482 13.65 -13.18 27.38
N THR A 483 14.32 -12.09 26.98
CA THR A 483 13.65 -10.83 26.68
C THR A 483 13.33 -10.68 25.20
N TYR A 484 12.12 -10.23 24.91
CA TYR A 484 11.69 -9.71 23.62
C TYR A 484 11.16 -8.29 23.83
N ASN A 485 11.61 -7.32 23.02
CA ASN A 485 11.35 -5.89 23.25
C ASN A 485 11.67 -5.43 24.68
N ASN A 486 12.80 -5.92 25.24
CA ASN A 486 13.23 -5.67 26.62
C ASN A 486 12.26 -6.14 27.72
N GLN A 487 11.23 -6.91 27.38
CA GLN A 487 10.32 -7.54 28.33
C GLN A 487 10.64 -9.03 28.44
N MET A 488 10.77 -9.56 29.66
CA MET A 488 10.83 -11.01 29.85
C MET A 488 9.50 -11.63 29.47
N ILE A 489 9.53 -12.63 28.60
CA ILE A 489 8.36 -13.37 28.13
C ILE A 489 8.54 -14.87 28.35
N SER A 490 7.44 -15.60 28.43
CA SER A 490 7.40 -17.06 28.53
C SER A 490 6.35 -17.63 27.59
N LEU A 491 6.26 -18.95 27.48
CA LEU A 491 5.17 -19.59 26.72
C LEU A 491 3.77 -19.28 27.28
N ASN A 492 3.67 -18.80 28.52
CA ASN A 492 2.42 -18.41 29.18
C ASN A 492 2.10 -16.91 28.98
N THR A 493 2.94 -16.17 28.25
CA THR A 493 2.64 -14.80 27.84
C THR A 493 1.58 -14.81 26.73
N PRO A 494 0.62 -13.86 26.73
CA PRO A 494 -0.33 -13.73 25.61
C PRO A 494 0.39 -13.60 24.27
N ILE A 495 -0.18 -14.25 23.26
CA ILE A 495 0.24 -14.01 21.88
C ILE A 495 -0.12 -12.57 21.49
N SER A 496 0.82 -11.90 20.84
CA SER A 496 0.64 -10.56 20.29
C SER A 496 1.13 -10.50 18.85
N GLN A 497 0.91 -9.37 18.18
CA GLN A 497 1.32 -9.16 16.78
C GLN A 497 0.68 -10.16 15.81
N VAL A 498 -0.56 -10.53 16.12
CA VAL A 498 -1.41 -11.37 15.27
C VAL A 498 -2.49 -10.50 14.64
N ASP A 499 -2.76 -10.76 13.37
CA ASP A 499 -3.89 -10.14 12.67
C ASP A 499 -5.19 -10.91 12.94
N TRP A 500 -6.31 -10.44 12.40
CA TRP A 500 -7.60 -11.10 12.65
C TRP A 500 -7.68 -12.49 12.02
N TRP A 501 -7.02 -12.69 10.87
CA TRP A 501 -7.03 -13.96 10.15
C TRP A 501 -6.26 -15.04 10.91
N ASP A 502 -5.15 -14.66 11.57
CA ASP A 502 -4.42 -15.50 12.52
C ASP A 502 -5.30 -15.95 13.68
N ALA A 503 -5.98 -14.98 14.30
CA ALA A 503 -6.89 -15.22 15.41
C ALA A 503 -8.05 -16.16 15.00
N TYR A 504 -8.63 -15.93 13.81
CA TYR A 504 -9.69 -16.76 13.25
C TYR A 504 -9.22 -18.19 12.97
N ALA A 505 -8.09 -18.34 12.28
CA ALA A 505 -7.55 -19.65 11.90
C ALA A 505 -7.19 -20.48 13.14
N PHE A 506 -6.59 -19.85 14.15
CA PHE A 506 -6.34 -20.49 15.45
C PHE A 506 -7.66 -20.96 16.08
N ALA A 507 -8.65 -20.06 16.19
CA ALA A 507 -9.92 -20.38 16.82
C ALA A 507 -10.62 -21.56 16.12
N LYS A 508 -10.63 -21.55 14.78
CA LYS A 508 -11.18 -22.65 13.98
C LYS A 508 -10.40 -23.96 14.18
N TRP A 509 -9.07 -23.91 14.24
CA TRP A 509 -8.22 -25.06 14.49
C TRP A 509 -8.46 -25.68 15.87
N SER A 510 -8.65 -24.84 16.90
CA SER A 510 -8.95 -25.31 18.26
C SER A 510 -10.39 -25.81 18.42
N GLY A 511 -11.20 -25.79 17.36
CA GLY A 511 -12.62 -26.19 17.38
C GLY A 511 -13.54 -25.15 18.02
N GLN A 512 -13.10 -23.91 18.08
CA GLN A 512 -13.76 -22.77 18.71
C GLN A 512 -14.04 -21.67 17.65
N ARG A 513 -14.34 -20.45 18.12
CA ARG A 513 -14.51 -19.24 17.32
C ARG A 513 -13.99 -18.02 18.07
N LEU A 514 -13.92 -16.86 17.42
CA LEU A 514 -13.74 -15.60 18.13
C LEU A 514 -15.05 -15.20 18.84
N PRO A 515 -14.98 -14.53 20.00
CA PRO A 515 -16.18 -13.95 20.62
C PRO A 515 -16.74 -12.84 19.75
N THR A 516 -18.06 -12.66 19.77
CA THR A 516 -18.67 -11.41 19.30
C THR A 516 -18.35 -10.26 20.25
N GLU A 517 -18.53 -9.02 19.79
CA GLU A 517 -18.36 -7.84 20.63
C GLU A 517 -19.22 -7.89 21.90
N GLU A 518 -20.47 -8.33 21.76
CA GLU A 518 -21.42 -8.43 22.87
C GLU A 518 -21.06 -9.51 23.88
N GLU A 519 -20.62 -10.67 23.38
CA GLU A 519 -20.15 -11.76 24.22
C GLU A 519 -18.90 -11.35 25.00
N TRP A 520 -17.99 -10.65 24.35
CA TRP A 520 -16.81 -10.11 25.02
C TRP A 520 -17.23 -9.14 26.13
N GLU A 521 -18.10 -8.18 25.82
CA GLU A 521 -18.51 -7.16 26.78
C GLU A 521 -19.34 -7.73 27.95
N LYS A 522 -20.25 -8.67 27.67
CA LYS A 522 -20.98 -9.38 28.72
C LYS A 522 -20.02 -10.13 29.64
N ALA A 523 -19.06 -10.86 29.08
CA ALA A 523 -18.05 -11.58 29.85
C ALA A 523 -17.25 -10.63 30.75
N ALA A 524 -16.92 -9.43 30.27
CA ALA A 524 -16.16 -8.43 31.02
C ALA A 524 -16.98 -7.73 32.12
N ARG A 525 -18.21 -7.31 31.81
CA ARG A 525 -18.97 -6.37 32.65
C ARG A 525 -20.04 -7.02 33.52
N GLY A 526 -20.41 -8.27 33.23
CA GLY A 526 -21.54 -8.93 33.88
C GLY A 526 -22.90 -8.30 33.54
N THR A 527 -23.95 -8.78 34.21
CA THR A 527 -25.33 -8.26 34.03
C THR A 527 -25.53 -6.85 34.57
N GLU A 528 -24.72 -6.45 35.55
CA GLU A 528 -24.78 -5.13 36.22
C GLU A 528 -24.04 -4.03 35.45
N GLY A 529 -23.35 -4.37 34.35
CA GLY A 529 -22.66 -3.38 33.51
C GLY A 529 -21.48 -2.70 34.22
N PHE A 530 -20.63 -3.46 34.91
CA PHE A 530 -19.48 -2.92 35.63
C PHE A 530 -18.53 -2.11 34.73
N ALA A 531 -17.92 -1.07 35.31
CA ALA A 531 -16.91 -0.22 34.65
C ALA A 531 -15.56 -0.95 34.47
N TYR A 532 -15.22 -1.84 35.41
CA TYR A 532 -14.02 -2.68 35.38
C TYR A 532 -14.41 -4.14 35.63
N PRO A 533 -13.57 -5.13 35.26
CA PRO A 533 -13.92 -6.54 35.45
C PRO A 533 -14.19 -6.87 36.93
N TRP A 534 -13.43 -6.26 37.84
CA TRP A 534 -13.59 -6.42 39.28
C TRP A 534 -14.68 -5.54 39.94
N GLY A 535 -15.42 -4.73 39.18
CA GLY A 535 -16.52 -3.91 39.69
C GLY A 535 -16.47 -2.44 39.29
N GLN A 536 -17.14 -1.58 40.07
CA GLN A 536 -17.35 -0.17 39.69
C GLN A 536 -16.23 0.80 40.07
N LYS A 537 -15.30 0.38 40.94
CA LYS A 537 -14.24 1.25 41.46
C LYS A 537 -12.92 0.97 40.77
N ALA A 538 -12.26 2.04 40.29
CA ALA A 538 -10.93 1.97 39.73
C ALA A 538 -9.93 1.39 40.74
N ARG A 539 -9.06 0.49 40.27
CA ARG A 539 -7.92 -0.07 41.02
C ARG A 539 -6.68 0.07 40.14
N PRO A 540 -5.80 1.04 40.42
CA PRO A 540 -4.69 1.40 39.52
C PRO A 540 -3.72 0.27 39.17
N ASP A 541 -3.62 -0.78 40.00
CA ASP A 541 -2.65 -1.87 39.85
C ASP A 541 -3.34 -3.24 39.66
N ALA A 542 -4.66 -3.27 39.42
CA ALA A 542 -5.40 -4.53 39.28
C ALA A 542 -5.29 -5.16 37.89
N ALA A 543 -4.93 -4.38 36.86
CA ALA A 543 -4.74 -4.83 35.49
C ALA A 543 -3.42 -4.29 34.93
N ASN A 544 -2.82 -5.04 34.00
CA ASN A 544 -1.61 -4.63 33.27
C ASN A 544 -1.97 -3.52 32.27
N LEU A 545 -1.76 -2.27 32.66
CA LEU A 545 -2.20 -1.05 31.97
C LEU A 545 -1.09 0.00 32.03
N GLY A 546 -1.19 1.06 31.21
CA GLY A 546 -0.17 2.09 30.98
C GLY A 546 0.17 3.00 32.17
N MET A 547 -0.06 2.55 33.40
CA MET A 547 0.22 3.28 34.63
C MET A 547 1.72 3.44 34.90
N ASP A 548 2.56 2.61 34.31
CA ASP A 548 4.02 2.64 34.35
C ASP A 548 4.65 2.13 33.04
N TYR A 549 3.91 2.16 31.93
CA TYR A 549 4.49 1.93 30.61
C TYR A 549 5.59 2.96 30.30
N ASP A 550 6.77 2.47 29.90
CA ASP A 550 7.88 3.26 29.41
C ASP A 550 8.23 2.82 27.98
N PRO A 551 8.00 3.65 26.96
CA PRO A 551 8.36 3.32 25.58
C PRO A 551 9.88 3.16 25.39
N ALA A 552 10.71 3.73 26.27
CA ALA A 552 12.16 3.52 26.25
C ALA A 552 12.60 2.23 26.94
N GLY A 553 11.68 1.53 27.64
CA GLY A 553 11.92 0.29 28.37
C GLY A 553 12.93 0.38 29.52
N LYS A 554 13.28 1.60 29.97
CA LYS A 554 14.29 1.81 31.02
C LYS A 554 13.70 1.88 32.42
N LYS A 555 12.41 2.21 32.53
CA LYS A 555 11.73 2.49 33.81
C LYS A 555 10.36 1.85 33.94
N GLY A 556 9.86 1.10 32.98
CA GLY A 556 8.52 0.52 33.06
C GLY A 556 8.44 -0.81 33.81
N GLY A 557 7.24 -1.20 34.20
CA GLY A 557 6.97 -2.40 35.01
C GLY A 557 7.31 -2.25 36.52
N GLN A 558 7.38 -1.03 37.04
CA GLN A 558 7.63 -0.75 38.47
C GLN A 558 6.40 -0.97 39.36
N LYS A 559 5.18 -0.98 38.81
CA LYS A 559 3.92 -1.12 39.55
C LYS A 559 3.41 -2.53 39.54
N ASP A 560 3.29 -3.13 38.37
CA ASP A 560 2.72 -4.47 38.18
C ASP A 560 3.77 -5.54 37.83
N GLY A 561 5.02 -5.12 37.56
CA GLY A 561 6.13 -6.01 37.18
C GLY A 561 6.36 -6.13 35.68
N TYR A 562 5.56 -5.48 34.84
CA TYR A 562 5.56 -5.69 33.39
C TYR A 562 5.51 -4.36 32.63
N ASN A 563 6.47 -4.12 31.74
CA ASN A 563 6.41 -2.95 30.86
C ASN A 563 5.52 -3.21 29.64
N LEU A 564 5.45 -4.47 29.18
CA LEU A 564 4.65 -4.88 28.04
C LEU A 564 3.66 -5.96 28.48
N TRP A 565 3.95 -7.22 28.21
CA TRP A 565 2.99 -8.30 28.46
C TRP A 565 3.23 -8.99 29.79
N ALA A 566 2.13 -9.38 30.42
CA ALA A 566 2.12 -10.11 31.67
C ALA A 566 1.60 -11.54 31.43
N PRO A 567 2.30 -12.59 31.89
CA PRO A 567 1.91 -13.97 31.63
C PRO A 567 0.71 -14.39 32.49
N GLU A 568 -0.03 -15.40 32.03
CA GLU A 568 -1.26 -15.87 32.71
C GLU A 568 -0.99 -16.60 34.04
N ASP A 569 0.24 -17.07 34.27
CA ASP A 569 0.65 -17.79 35.48
C ASP A 569 1.01 -16.87 36.66
N ARG A 570 0.81 -15.55 36.49
CA ARG A 570 0.98 -14.55 37.55
C ARG A 570 -0.23 -14.50 38.48
N LYS A 571 -0.11 -13.72 39.56
CA LYS A 571 -1.27 -13.35 40.38
C LYS A 571 -2.15 -12.35 39.61
N ILE A 572 -3.33 -12.78 39.19
CA ILE A 572 -4.27 -11.95 38.43
C ILE A 572 -5.33 -11.35 39.36
N GLU A 573 -5.46 -10.03 39.35
CA GLU A 573 -6.53 -9.29 40.05
C GLU A 573 -7.61 -8.77 39.10
N ASP A 574 -7.30 -8.74 37.80
CA ASP A 574 -8.22 -8.44 36.71
C ASP A 574 -9.12 -9.64 36.43
N VAL A 575 -10.20 -9.75 37.21
CA VAL A 575 -11.13 -10.89 37.14
C VAL A 575 -12.56 -10.37 37.06
N SER A 576 -13.26 -10.76 35.99
CA SER A 576 -14.67 -10.45 35.77
C SER A 576 -15.61 -11.18 36.76
N PRO A 577 -16.91 -10.80 36.84
CA PRO A 577 -17.87 -11.48 37.71
C PRO A 577 -18.08 -12.96 37.37
N TYR A 578 -17.74 -13.36 36.15
CA TYR A 578 -17.82 -14.75 35.71
C TYR A 578 -16.51 -15.52 35.92
N GLY A 579 -15.41 -14.85 36.25
CA GLY A 579 -14.09 -15.48 36.45
C GLY A 579 -13.18 -15.44 35.23
N VAL A 580 -13.56 -14.72 34.16
CA VAL A 580 -12.70 -14.43 33.01
C VAL A 580 -11.66 -13.38 33.40
N CYS A 581 -10.41 -13.61 33.05
CA CYS A 581 -9.24 -12.85 33.45
C CYS A 581 -8.74 -11.91 32.35
N ASP A 582 -8.02 -10.86 32.76
CA ASP A 582 -7.22 -9.97 31.90
C ASP A 582 -8.02 -9.27 30.78
N LEU A 583 -9.29 -8.91 31.05
CA LEU A 583 -10.15 -8.22 30.07
C LEU A 583 -9.93 -6.70 30.05
N ALA A 584 -9.34 -6.13 31.10
CA ALA A 584 -9.09 -4.69 31.16
C ALA A 584 -7.75 -4.33 30.50
N GLY A 585 -6.71 -5.16 30.57
CA GLY A 585 -5.35 -4.79 30.17
C GLY A 585 -4.63 -5.85 29.34
N ASN A 586 -3.30 -5.80 29.37
CA ASN A 586 -2.41 -6.74 28.67
C ASN A 586 -2.43 -6.54 27.15
N VAL A 587 -3.34 -7.18 26.42
CA VAL A 587 -3.53 -7.01 24.98
C VAL A 587 -4.98 -6.69 24.68
N GLN A 588 -5.20 -5.83 23.69
CA GLN A 588 -6.52 -5.72 23.08
C GLN A 588 -6.84 -6.99 22.30
N GLU A 589 -8.12 -7.29 22.18
CA GLU A 589 -8.57 -8.58 21.69
C GLU A 589 -9.45 -8.44 20.44
N TRP A 590 -9.09 -9.20 19.40
CA TRP A 590 -9.90 -9.37 18.22
C TRP A 590 -11.26 -10.01 18.55
N THR A 591 -12.33 -9.47 17.98
CA THR A 591 -13.69 -10.06 17.99
C THR A 591 -14.10 -10.52 16.60
N ALA A 592 -15.14 -11.36 16.47
CA ALA A 592 -15.62 -11.83 15.16
C ALA A 592 -16.38 -10.72 14.38
N SER A 593 -17.40 -10.17 15.03
CA SER A 593 -18.34 -9.17 14.52
C SER A 593 -19.15 -8.63 15.70
N GLN A 594 -20.01 -7.63 15.47
CA GLN A 594 -20.85 -7.10 16.56
C GLN A 594 -21.81 -8.18 17.09
N HIS A 595 -22.44 -8.94 16.18
CA HIS A 595 -23.29 -10.09 16.49
C HIS A 595 -23.00 -11.25 15.53
N THR A 596 -23.36 -12.46 15.95
CA THR A 596 -23.21 -13.67 15.13
C THR A 596 -23.90 -13.51 13.78
N GLY A 597 -23.14 -13.61 12.69
CA GLY A 597 -23.66 -13.55 11.32
C GLY A 597 -23.86 -12.15 10.73
N GLU A 598 -23.47 -11.09 11.45
CA GLU A 598 -23.49 -9.71 10.91
C GLU A 598 -22.17 -9.33 10.22
N PRO A 599 -22.21 -8.43 9.21
CA PRO A 599 -21.00 -7.88 8.62
C PRO A 599 -20.20 -7.07 9.65
N TRP A 600 -18.91 -6.88 9.38
CA TRP A 600 -18.08 -5.98 10.18
C TRP A 600 -18.62 -4.55 10.16
N PRO A 601 -18.50 -3.79 11.26
CA PRO A 601 -18.99 -2.43 11.30
C PRO A 601 -18.15 -1.49 10.45
N GLU A 602 -18.74 -0.35 10.08
CA GLU A 602 -18.05 0.73 9.38
C GLU A 602 -17.07 1.44 10.33
N HIS A 603 -15.86 1.73 9.86
CA HIS A 603 -14.95 2.55 10.65
C HIS A 603 -15.50 3.98 10.78
N PRO A 604 -15.65 4.55 12.01
CA PRO A 604 -16.33 5.84 12.22
C PRO A 604 -15.72 7.02 11.46
N GLN A 605 -14.41 6.97 11.20
CA GLN A 605 -13.69 8.02 10.46
C GLN A 605 -13.45 7.66 8.98
N TYR A 606 -13.61 6.39 8.60
CA TYR A 606 -13.27 5.89 7.26
C TYR A 606 -14.40 4.96 6.78
N PRO A 607 -15.53 5.51 6.32
CA PRO A 607 -16.75 4.72 6.05
C PRO A 607 -16.61 3.65 4.96
N ASP A 608 -15.52 3.63 4.19
CA ASP A 608 -15.23 2.57 3.22
C ASP A 608 -14.44 1.39 3.83
N VAL A 609 -13.93 1.56 5.05
CA VAL A 609 -13.22 0.51 5.79
C VAL A 609 -14.20 -0.29 6.63
N ARG A 610 -14.13 -1.61 6.49
CA ARG A 610 -14.83 -2.59 7.32
C ARG A 610 -13.79 -3.48 7.98
N ALA A 611 -13.79 -3.53 9.30
CA ALA A 611 -12.91 -4.40 10.06
C ALA A 611 -13.58 -4.81 11.38
N PRO A 612 -13.26 -5.98 11.93
CA PRO A 612 -13.76 -6.42 13.23
C PRO A 612 -13.36 -5.44 14.33
N VAL A 613 -14.26 -5.22 15.29
CA VAL A 613 -13.96 -4.38 16.45
C VAL A 613 -12.97 -5.10 17.34
N VAL A 614 -12.06 -4.32 17.91
CA VAL A 614 -11.12 -4.76 18.93
C VAL A 614 -11.61 -4.24 20.28
N ARG A 615 -11.57 -5.09 21.32
CA ARG A 615 -12.08 -4.78 22.67
C ARG A 615 -10.98 -4.93 23.72
N GLY A 616 -11.27 -4.47 24.93
CA GLY A 616 -10.32 -4.46 26.05
C GLY A 616 -9.30 -3.32 25.97
N GLY A 617 -8.43 -3.28 26.97
CA GLY A 617 -7.26 -2.40 26.98
C GLY A 617 -5.98 -3.18 26.68
N HIS A 618 -4.85 -2.47 26.69
CA HIS A 618 -3.53 -3.08 26.59
C HIS A 618 -2.56 -2.42 27.57
N PHE A 619 -1.38 -3.00 27.69
CA PHE A 619 -0.32 -2.59 28.64
C PHE A 619 0.09 -1.12 28.61
N ALA A 620 -0.23 -0.37 27.54
CA ALA A 620 0.13 1.04 27.40
C ALA A 620 -1.07 1.99 27.55
N LEU A 621 -2.29 1.46 27.69
CA LEU A 621 -3.49 2.28 27.84
C LEU A 621 -3.70 2.65 29.31
N LYS A 622 -3.96 3.93 29.60
CA LYS A 622 -4.28 4.36 30.97
C LYS A 622 -5.64 3.82 31.40
N SER A 623 -5.78 3.53 32.69
CA SER A 623 -7.06 3.08 33.24
C SER A 623 -8.15 4.13 33.06
N ASP A 624 -9.26 3.73 32.45
CA ASP A 624 -10.47 4.54 32.24
C ASP A 624 -11.71 3.71 32.66
N LYS A 625 -12.78 4.37 33.10
CA LYS A 625 -14.06 3.73 33.47
C LYS A 625 -14.84 3.19 32.26
N ASP A 626 -14.55 3.71 31.07
CA ASP A 626 -15.21 3.36 29.81
C ASP A 626 -14.39 2.31 29.04
N LEU A 627 -13.27 1.84 29.60
CA LEU A 627 -12.35 0.84 29.04
C LEU A 627 -13.06 -0.41 28.50
N LEU A 628 -13.98 -0.97 29.29
CA LEU A 628 -14.72 -2.17 28.88
C LEU A 628 -15.81 -1.90 27.83
N THR A 629 -16.15 -0.64 27.57
CA THR A 629 -17.10 -0.23 26.51
C THR A 629 -16.42 0.31 25.26
N ASN A 630 -15.14 0.69 25.35
CA ASN A 630 -14.41 1.30 24.26
C ASN A 630 -14.28 0.37 23.05
N ARG A 631 -14.75 0.86 21.91
CA ARG A 631 -14.69 0.15 20.63
C ARG A 631 -13.49 0.68 19.85
N TYR A 632 -12.51 -0.19 19.64
CA TYR A 632 -11.36 0.15 18.81
C TYR A 632 -11.60 -0.33 17.39
N PHE A 633 -11.54 0.60 16.44
CA PHE A 633 -11.77 0.32 15.03
C PHE A 633 -10.41 0.23 14.33
N PRO A 634 -9.96 -0.97 13.93
CA PRO A 634 -8.76 -1.11 13.12
C PRO A 634 -9.01 -0.62 11.69
N GLU A 635 -7.94 -0.21 11.02
CA GLU A 635 -8.02 0.23 9.62
C GLU A 635 -8.03 -0.96 8.64
N SER A 636 -7.74 -2.16 9.14
CA SER A 636 -7.76 -3.40 8.36
C SER A 636 -7.77 -4.63 9.29
N ALA A 637 -8.37 -5.72 8.83
CA ALA A 637 -8.24 -7.05 9.45
C ALA A 637 -6.79 -7.60 9.42
N ASN A 638 -5.90 -7.04 8.58
CA ASN A 638 -4.48 -7.39 8.51
C ASN A 638 -3.63 -6.68 9.59
N GLU A 639 -4.24 -5.88 10.45
CA GLU A 639 -3.50 -5.04 11.39
C GLU A 639 -3.01 -5.82 12.62
N ALA A 640 -1.76 -6.25 12.59
CA ALA A 640 -1.04 -6.81 13.74
C ALA A 640 -0.30 -5.71 14.51
N THR A 641 -0.44 -5.66 15.84
CA THR A 641 0.31 -4.72 16.69
C THR A 641 0.86 -5.42 17.94
N LEU A 642 1.88 -4.82 18.57
CA LEU A 642 2.43 -5.29 19.85
C LEU A 642 1.38 -5.37 20.96
N ALA A 643 0.35 -4.53 20.87
CA ALA A 643 -0.72 -4.44 21.86
C ALA A 643 -1.94 -5.31 21.51
N ARG A 644 -1.87 -6.14 20.46
CA ARG A 644 -3.04 -6.88 19.98
C ARG A 644 -2.82 -8.37 19.97
N GLY A 645 -3.72 -9.07 20.65
CA GLY A 645 -3.88 -10.50 20.68
C GLY A 645 -5.34 -10.87 20.47
N PHE A 646 -5.77 -11.97 21.07
CA PHE A 646 -7.15 -12.44 21.01
C PHE A 646 -7.42 -13.49 22.09
N ARG A 647 -8.71 -13.75 22.29
CA ARG A 647 -9.21 -14.93 23.00
C ARG A 647 -10.28 -15.63 22.17
N THR A 648 -10.63 -16.83 22.59
CA THR A 648 -11.56 -17.73 21.91
C THR A 648 -12.86 -17.91 22.69
N ALA A 649 -13.90 -18.33 21.99
CA ALA A 649 -15.23 -18.62 22.52
C ALA A 649 -15.83 -19.86 21.83
N ALA A 650 -16.80 -20.51 22.47
CA ALA A 650 -17.47 -21.70 21.96
C ALA A 650 -18.96 -21.71 22.32
N ASP A 651 -19.78 -22.25 21.42
CA ASP A 651 -21.23 -22.40 21.65
C ASP A 651 -21.56 -23.64 22.50
N THR A 652 -20.64 -24.61 22.55
CA THR A 652 -20.78 -25.86 23.30
C THR A 652 -19.73 -25.96 24.41
N PRO A 653 -19.99 -26.74 25.48
CA PRO A 653 -19.00 -26.99 26.52
C PRO A 653 -17.68 -27.55 25.97
N PRO A 654 -16.54 -27.24 26.59
CA PRO A 654 -15.27 -27.90 26.29
C PRO A 654 -15.40 -29.42 26.51
N LYS A 655 -14.67 -30.20 25.71
CA LYS A 655 -14.72 -31.68 25.73
C LYS A 655 -14.42 -32.31 27.09
N ASP A 656 -13.72 -31.60 27.98
CA ASP A 656 -13.38 -32.07 29.33
C ASP A 656 -14.51 -31.84 30.36
N LYS A 657 -15.63 -31.22 29.95
CA LYS A 657 -16.81 -30.92 30.78
C LYS A 657 -18.10 -31.60 30.29
N GLU A 658 -18.03 -32.43 29.25
CA GLU A 658 -19.07 -33.43 28.91
C GLU A 658 -19.01 -34.63 29.88
#